data_AF-A0A846QIC0-F1
#
_entry.id   AF-A0A846QIC0-F1
#
_cell.length_a   1.000
_cell.length_b   1.000
_cell.length_c   1.000
_cell.angle_alpha   90.00
_cell.angle_beta   90.00
_cell.angle_gamma   90.00
#
_symmetry.space_group_name_H-M   'P 1'
#
loop_
_entity.id
_entity.type
_entity.pdbx_description
1 polymer ?
#
loop_
_entity_poly.entity_id
_entity_poly.type
_entity_poly.pdbx_seq_one_letter_code
_entity_poly.pdbx_strand_id
1 'polypeptide(L)'
;MNSRLSRMLVQLVALAVTLSILSACATTSRRVVSTTRSSRTYTVVKPRAGDSLSSLANRFLGDPRKGWVIGDFNETVEVSPERFLIVPLTPVYRGGLSADGYQRVPVLAYGAFNETGRDVFAIDRAGFAEQMRYLKDNGYTPITLAEFVRFMTFEDQIPERSVLITIDDVGQNTYEVAFDVLKSFGFPATVFVCTDLLAERQGALDWNRIREMRDAGLSIQHRTKTLRNLTRRMTGETLEDYIVAVDRELTVASLAFRAELGEEPQWFAYPYGATNEMVIELLKKNGFRGAFTLGGGAVPFFADDYRMDRITVSGDYSLDQFVKLLDTGAAHPGGGGVIPSMQALFDPSGGDPYEAVSARFLELAKEREQAGDNMMALEYFRITGTLNRNAPGVRKSAIEVRDRVAADAVEHLVAARAARDGGNADEAVAEYLEALRHDPENAEALGELKDMMTLETGRAYEITQNDVLRRIAEREYGNSDVEILLSKINNISVAEILEPGERIVLPLLSAELLQVSEEAAKATPAVTVVHPEEPSGAGVAHAAVPVAAPVAEVPMADRIAPLVAMCKLQFANGNYETVASITDEILQMDPGHADAVEIQRASYYAMATDYYKQGSNVRAMRMLRNLPGSYKDTAARMADVQKALDDSAEPLYLQGVNAFINEDLEKAVESWELTLQANPWHKKAKQDLDKARKLLEAVRGL
;
A
#
# COMPACT_ATOMS: atom_id res chain seq x y z
N MET A 1 -57.61 57.29 -36.06
CA MET A 1 -56.40 56.51 -35.71
C MET A 1 -55.60 57.07 -34.53
N ASN A 2 -55.73 58.35 -34.16
CA ASN A 2 -54.86 58.99 -33.14
C ASN A 2 -55.23 58.74 -31.67
N SER A 3 -56.46 58.31 -31.32
CA SER A 3 -56.84 58.13 -29.91
C SER A 3 -56.41 56.78 -29.32
N ARG A 4 -56.22 55.74 -30.14
CA ARG A 4 -55.77 54.42 -29.67
C ARG A 4 -54.26 54.41 -29.40
N LEU A 5 -53.47 55.03 -30.27
CA LEU A 5 -52.02 55.19 -30.08
C LEU A 5 -51.68 56.03 -28.84
N SER A 6 -52.43 57.10 -28.58
CA SER A 6 -52.26 57.92 -27.38
C SER A 6 -52.54 57.14 -26.09
N ARG A 7 -53.60 56.32 -26.06
CA ARG A 7 -53.91 55.47 -24.89
C ARG A 7 -52.86 54.37 -24.68
N MET A 8 -52.35 53.79 -25.76
CA MET A 8 -51.29 52.79 -25.70
C MET A 8 -49.98 53.38 -25.17
N LEU A 9 -49.64 54.61 -25.58
CA LEU A 9 -48.45 55.31 -25.11
C LEU A 9 -48.56 55.68 -23.62
N VAL A 10 -49.73 56.13 -23.17
CA VAL A 10 -49.97 56.43 -21.75
C VAL A 10 -49.91 55.16 -20.88
N GLN A 11 -50.41 54.03 -21.38
CA GLN A 11 -50.30 52.74 -20.69
C GLN A 11 -48.86 52.22 -20.63
N LEU A 12 -48.07 52.39 -21.70
CA LEU A 12 -46.65 52.05 -21.73
C LEU A 12 -45.81 52.93 -20.80
N VAL A 13 -46.11 54.22 -20.72
CA VAL A 13 -45.44 55.13 -19.78
C VAL A 13 -45.84 54.81 -18.33
N ALA A 14 -47.11 54.49 -18.06
CA ALA A 14 -47.55 54.05 -16.74
C ALA A 14 -46.90 52.71 -16.32
N LEU A 15 -46.71 51.78 -17.26
CA LEU A 15 -46.02 50.51 -17.02
C LEU A 15 -44.51 50.71 -16.80
N ALA A 16 -43.88 51.64 -17.53
CA ALA A 16 -42.48 51.99 -17.35
C ALA A 16 -42.23 52.72 -16.01
N VAL A 17 -43.13 53.61 -15.59
CA VAL A 17 -43.04 54.32 -14.31
C VAL A 17 -43.30 53.35 -13.13
N THR A 18 -44.23 52.40 -13.28
CA THR A 18 -44.44 51.36 -12.25
C THR A 18 -43.27 50.37 -12.15
N LEU A 19 -42.65 49.96 -13.27
CA LEU A 19 -41.40 49.19 -13.25
C LEU A 19 -40.23 49.99 -12.63
N SER A 20 -40.18 51.30 -12.86
CA SER A 20 -39.14 52.17 -12.30
C SER A 20 -39.30 52.40 -10.80
N ILE A 21 -40.54 52.47 -10.29
CA ILE A 21 -40.82 52.57 -8.86
C ILE A 21 -40.60 51.22 -8.16
N LEU A 22 -40.92 50.09 -8.80
CA LEU A 22 -40.56 48.75 -8.30
C LEU A 22 -39.04 48.50 -8.31
N SER A 23 -38.30 49.08 -9.25
CA SER A 23 -36.83 49.06 -9.26
C SER A 23 -36.20 50.05 -8.26
N ALA A 24 -36.89 51.15 -7.91
CA ALA A 24 -36.42 52.14 -6.95
C ALA A 24 -36.80 51.82 -5.48
N CYS A 25 -37.80 50.95 -5.27
CA CYS A 25 -38.10 50.37 -3.94
C CYS A 25 -37.28 49.09 -3.64
N ALA A 26 -36.42 48.65 -4.55
CA ALA A 26 -35.49 47.53 -4.33
C ALA A 26 -34.06 47.99 -3.92
N THR A 27 -33.87 49.26 -3.57
CA THR A 27 -32.58 49.78 -3.09
C THR A 27 -32.72 50.36 -1.68
N THR A 28 -33.08 49.48 -0.76
CA THR A 28 -32.46 49.49 0.57
C THR A 28 -32.25 48.04 1.01
N SER A 29 -31.66 47.21 0.15
CA SER A 29 -30.98 46.03 0.68
C SER A 29 -29.84 46.57 1.53
N ARG A 30 -30.05 46.60 2.85
CA ARG A 30 -29.00 46.70 3.85
C ARG A 30 -27.85 45.84 3.31
N ARG A 31 -26.70 46.45 2.97
CA ARG A 31 -25.49 45.73 2.56
C ARG A 31 -25.34 44.60 3.57
N VAL A 32 -25.57 43.35 3.17
CA VAL A 32 -25.28 42.21 4.03
C VAL A 32 -23.76 42.25 4.17
N VAL A 33 -23.30 42.87 5.26
CA VAL A 33 -21.91 42.85 5.67
C VAL A 33 -21.49 41.39 5.61
N SER A 34 -20.40 41.09 4.91
CA SER A 34 -19.89 39.72 4.82
C SER A 34 -19.69 39.19 6.23
N THR A 35 -20.58 38.30 6.69
CA THR A 35 -20.59 37.68 8.02
C THR A 35 -19.59 36.55 8.11
N THR A 36 -18.40 36.73 7.55
CA THR A 36 -17.31 35.76 7.59
C THR A 36 -16.01 36.48 7.87
N ARG A 37 -15.31 36.09 8.93
CA ARG A 37 -13.93 36.51 9.24
C ARG A 37 -13.04 35.29 9.16
N SER A 38 -11.97 35.37 8.37
CA SER A 38 -11.08 34.24 8.10
C SER A 38 -9.62 34.60 8.35
N SER A 39 -8.85 33.60 8.75
CA SER A 39 -7.40 33.57 8.81
C SER A 39 -6.88 32.42 7.96
N ARG A 40 -5.60 32.05 8.13
CA ARG A 40 -5.03 30.86 7.48
C ARG A 40 -5.51 29.55 8.12
N THR A 41 -5.88 29.58 9.40
CA THR A 41 -6.17 28.37 10.19
C THR A 41 -7.65 28.24 10.55
N TYR A 42 -8.41 29.33 10.56
CA TYR A 42 -9.83 29.30 10.94
C TYR A 42 -10.67 30.24 10.08
N THR A 43 -11.95 29.90 9.95
CA THR A 43 -12.98 30.84 9.51
C THR A 43 -14.18 30.81 10.44
N VAL A 44 -14.67 31.97 10.83
CA VAL A 44 -15.85 32.12 11.69
C VAL A 44 -17.03 32.51 10.83
N VAL A 45 -18.08 31.68 10.86
CA VAL A 45 -19.18 31.71 9.90
C VAL A 45 -20.49 31.81 10.66
N LYS A 46 -21.37 32.71 10.21
CA LYS A 46 -22.80 32.64 10.52
C LYS A 46 -23.49 31.77 9.46
N PRO A 47 -24.03 30.59 9.80
CA PRO A 47 -24.70 29.70 8.86
C PRO A 47 -25.93 30.37 8.23
N ARG A 48 -26.27 29.96 7.02
CA ARG A 48 -27.50 30.38 6.32
C ARG A 48 -28.64 29.42 6.65
N ALA A 49 -29.88 29.88 6.45
CA ALA A 49 -31.03 28.98 6.51
C ALA A 49 -30.83 27.82 5.51
N GLY A 50 -30.88 26.58 6.00
CA GLY A 50 -30.64 25.37 5.21
C GLY A 50 -29.18 24.92 5.10
N ASP A 51 -28.20 25.66 5.64
CA ASP A 51 -26.83 25.15 5.75
C ASP A 51 -26.83 23.93 6.71
N SER A 52 -26.13 22.86 6.30
CA SER A 52 -25.75 21.70 7.13
C SER A 52 -24.23 21.66 7.34
N LEU A 53 -23.74 20.85 8.28
CA LEU A 53 -22.29 20.65 8.48
C LEU A 53 -21.60 20.24 7.18
N SER A 54 -22.20 19.31 6.41
CA SER A 54 -21.68 18.89 5.10
C SER A 54 -21.66 20.03 4.09
N SER A 55 -22.70 20.87 4.03
CA SER A 55 -22.72 22.01 3.11
C SER A 55 -21.67 23.06 3.47
N LEU A 56 -21.40 23.26 4.76
CA LEU A 56 -20.36 24.16 5.26
C LEU A 56 -18.97 23.60 4.96
N ALA A 57 -18.75 22.31 5.21
CA ALA A 57 -17.50 21.64 4.89
C ALA A 57 -17.22 21.66 3.37
N ASN A 58 -18.21 21.42 2.52
CA ASN A 58 -18.05 21.58 1.08
C ASN A 58 -17.64 23.02 0.70
N ARG A 59 -18.23 24.03 1.36
CA ARG A 59 -17.98 25.45 1.07
C ARG A 59 -16.59 25.92 1.52
N PHE A 60 -16.07 25.41 2.63
CA PHE A 60 -14.84 25.94 3.25
C PHE A 60 -13.66 24.97 3.25
N LEU A 61 -13.92 23.66 3.27
CA LEU A 61 -12.92 22.59 3.29
C LEU A 61 -12.80 21.87 1.95
N GLY A 62 -13.73 22.12 1.02
CA GLY A 62 -13.77 21.47 -0.30
C GLY A 62 -14.23 20.02 -0.28
N ASP A 63 -14.65 19.49 0.88
CA ASP A 63 -15.13 18.12 1.04
C ASP A 63 -16.35 18.06 1.95
N PRO A 64 -17.56 17.72 1.44
CA PRO A 64 -18.76 17.61 2.25
C PRO A 64 -18.69 16.52 3.33
N ARG A 65 -17.79 15.54 3.17
CA ARG A 65 -17.60 14.46 4.15
C ARG A 65 -16.88 14.96 5.40
N LYS A 66 -16.16 16.08 5.33
CA LYS A 66 -15.50 16.73 6.48
C LYS A 66 -16.45 17.56 7.37
N GLY A 67 -17.76 17.35 7.28
CA GLY A 67 -18.74 17.99 8.16
C GLY A 67 -18.48 17.72 9.64
N TRP A 68 -17.97 16.52 9.97
CA TRP A 68 -17.58 16.13 11.32
C TRP A 68 -16.48 17.03 11.90
N VAL A 69 -15.53 17.54 11.10
CA VAL A 69 -14.48 18.47 11.59
C VAL A 69 -15.11 19.72 12.21
N ILE A 70 -16.17 20.22 11.57
CA ILE A 70 -16.92 21.39 12.07
C ILE A 70 -17.75 20.97 13.27
N GLY A 71 -18.42 19.82 13.21
CA GLY A 71 -19.26 19.33 14.30
C GLY A 71 -18.48 19.12 15.59
N ASP A 72 -17.37 18.39 15.52
CA ASP A 72 -16.50 18.04 16.64
C ASP A 72 -15.88 19.28 17.26
N PHE A 73 -15.34 20.20 16.44
CA PHE A 73 -14.71 21.42 16.94
C PHE A 73 -15.69 22.37 17.65
N ASN A 74 -16.98 22.34 17.28
CA ASN A 74 -18.02 23.19 17.87
C ASN A 74 -18.94 22.42 18.83
N GLU A 75 -18.66 21.15 19.11
CA GLU A 75 -19.48 20.25 19.93
C GLU A 75 -20.97 20.27 19.54
N THR A 76 -21.27 20.21 18.23
CA THR A 76 -22.65 20.28 17.74
C THR A 76 -22.87 19.40 16.52
N VAL A 77 -24.02 18.73 16.48
CA VAL A 77 -24.53 18.05 15.28
C VAL A 77 -25.56 18.88 14.51
N GLU A 78 -26.02 19.98 15.11
CA GLU A 78 -27.03 20.88 14.54
C GLU A 78 -26.41 22.18 14.02
N VAL A 79 -26.92 22.65 12.89
CA VAL A 79 -26.57 23.96 12.31
C VAL A 79 -27.77 24.89 12.46
N SER A 80 -27.56 26.04 13.11
CA SER A 80 -28.58 27.07 13.28
C SER A 80 -28.10 28.40 12.70
N PRO A 81 -28.94 29.13 11.93
CA PRO A 81 -28.61 30.47 11.46
C PRO A 81 -28.36 31.48 12.58
N GLU A 82 -28.78 31.19 13.81
CA GLU A 82 -28.60 32.07 14.96
C GLU A 82 -27.28 31.84 15.72
N ARG A 83 -26.53 30.79 15.39
CA ARG A 83 -25.27 30.43 16.07
C ARG A 83 -24.09 30.59 15.11
N PHE A 84 -23.01 31.22 15.57
CA PHE A 84 -21.76 31.18 14.81
C PHE A 84 -21.07 29.83 14.99
N LEU A 85 -20.43 29.36 13.93
CA LEU A 85 -19.58 28.18 13.93
C LEU A 85 -18.16 28.57 13.54
N ILE A 86 -17.19 27.93 14.15
CA ILE A 86 -15.78 28.01 13.76
C ILE A 86 -15.48 26.82 12.86
N VAL A 87 -14.94 27.09 11.68
CA VAL A 87 -14.51 26.06 10.75
C VAL A 87 -12.98 26.06 10.76
N PRO A 88 -12.35 25.01 11.33
CA PRO A 88 -10.91 24.80 11.20
C PRO A 88 -10.56 24.57 9.73
N LEU A 89 -9.64 25.38 9.19
CA LEU A 89 -9.17 25.28 7.80
C LEU A 89 -7.95 24.37 7.69
N THR A 90 -7.34 24.02 8.82
CA THR A 90 -6.23 23.07 8.96
C THR A 90 -6.59 22.02 10.03
N PRO A 91 -6.02 20.80 9.95
CA PRO A 91 -6.20 19.79 10.99
C PRO A 91 -5.78 20.32 12.36
N VAL A 92 -6.58 20.02 13.39
CA VAL A 92 -6.34 20.40 14.78
C VAL A 92 -5.67 19.25 15.55
N TYR A 93 -6.07 18.01 15.23
CA TYR A 93 -5.59 16.77 15.84
C TYR A 93 -4.91 15.88 14.80
N ARG A 94 -3.79 16.35 14.22
CA ARG A 94 -2.99 15.55 13.28
C ARG A 94 -2.69 14.16 13.86
N GLY A 95 -2.87 13.11 13.06
CA GLY A 95 -2.69 11.73 13.54
C GLY A 95 -3.62 11.34 14.69
N GLY A 96 -4.70 12.10 14.94
CA GLY A 96 -5.59 11.91 16.08
C GLY A 96 -4.92 12.13 17.44
N LEU A 97 -3.80 12.86 17.49
CA LEU A 97 -3.10 13.21 18.72
C LEU A 97 -3.82 14.35 19.44
N SER A 98 -4.09 14.17 20.74
CA SER A 98 -4.76 15.12 21.61
C SER A 98 -4.13 15.13 23.01
N ALA A 99 -4.62 15.99 23.90
CA ALA A 99 -4.20 16.02 25.30
C ALA A 99 -4.57 14.74 26.09
N ASP A 100 -5.64 14.05 25.70
CA ASP A 100 -6.14 12.86 26.39
C ASP A 100 -5.59 11.54 25.80
N GLY A 101 -4.66 11.67 24.84
CA GLY A 101 -4.01 10.55 24.15
C GLY A 101 -4.13 10.65 22.64
N TYR A 102 -3.90 9.54 21.96
CA TYR A 102 -3.88 9.45 20.50
C TYR A 102 -4.92 8.45 20.01
N GLN A 103 -5.44 8.69 18.80
CA GLN A 103 -6.38 7.79 18.17
C GLN A 103 -5.68 6.52 17.62
N ARG A 104 -6.39 5.40 17.69
CA ARG A 104 -6.05 4.15 17.01
C ARG A 104 -7.18 3.71 16.10
N VAL A 105 -6.85 3.14 14.95
CA VAL A 105 -7.83 2.75 13.91
C VAL A 105 -7.90 1.22 13.79
N PRO A 106 -9.06 0.59 14.01
CA PRO A 106 -9.25 -0.82 13.66
C PRO A 106 -9.15 -0.97 12.14
N VAL A 107 -8.25 -1.84 11.69
CA VAL A 107 -8.15 -2.24 10.28
C VAL A 107 -8.68 -3.65 10.16
N LEU A 108 -9.88 -3.81 9.60
CA LEU A 108 -10.55 -5.11 9.49
C LEU A 108 -10.03 -5.86 8.27
N ALA A 109 -9.66 -7.12 8.43
CA ALA A 109 -9.27 -8.01 7.33
C ALA A 109 -10.34 -9.08 7.12
N TYR A 110 -11.10 -8.95 6.05
CA TYR A 110 -12.06 -9.96 5.60
C TYR A 110 -11.38 -10.94 4.63
N GLY A 111 -11.61 -12.23 4.89
CA GLY A 111 -11.23 -13.31 4.00
C GLY A 111 -12.26 -13.53 2.90
N ALA A 112 -12.71 -14.77 2.74
CA ALA A 112 -13.64 -15.12 1.68
C ALA A 112 -15.08 -14.71 1.98
N PHE A 113 -15.91 -14.73 0.94
CA PHE A 113 -17.34 -14.45 1.04
C PHE A 113 -18.16 -15.62 0.46
N ASN A 114 -19.36 -15.83 0.99
CA ASN A 114 -20.35 -16.72 0.40
C ASN A 114 -21.74 -16.08 0.41
N GLU A 115 -22.65 -16.60 -0.40
CA GLU A 115 -24.03 -16.10 -0.42
C GLU A 115 -24.79 -16.53 0.85
N THR A 116 -24.58 -17.77 1.30
CA THR A 116 -25.21 -18.34 2.49
C THR A 116 -24.29 -19.35 3.16
N GLY A 117 -24.36 -19.44 4.49
CA GLY A 117 -23.78 -20.52 5.27
C GLY A 117 -22.64 -20.05 6.15
N ARG A 118 -22.61 -20.55 7.39
CA ARG A 118 -21.56 -20.20 8.35
C ARG A 118 -20.30 -21.01 8.06
N ASP A 119 -19.20 -20.31 7.81
CA ASP A 119 -17.88 -20.88 7.62
C ASP A 119 -16.85 -20.02 8.36
N VAL A 120 -15.76 -20.62 8.85
CA VAL A 120 -14.72 -19.89 9.59
C VAL A 120 -13.93 -18.97 8.66
N PHE A 121 -13.71 -19.38 7.41
CA PHE A 121 -12.91 -18.68 6.43
C PHE A 121 -13.73 -17.78 5.50
N ALA A 122 -15.04 -17.99 5.43
CA ALA A 122 -15.96 -17.21 4.60
C ALA A 122 -17.17 -16.65 5.36
N ILE A 123 -17.37 -15.33 5.29
CA ILE A 123 -18.55 -14.66 5.84
C ILE A 123 -19.70 -14.67 4.82
N ASP A 124 -20.93 -14.91 5.28
CA ASP A 124 -22.10 -14.85 4.41
C ASP A 124 -22.63 -13.42 4.23
N ARG A 125 -23.43 -13.20 3.18
CA ARG A 125 -24.02 -11.89 2.88
C ARG A 125 -24.76 -11.28 4.07
N ALA A 126 -25.53 -12.11 4.78
CA ALA A 126 -26.36 -11.65 5.89
C ALA A 126 -25.50 -11.17 7.06
N GLY A 127 -24.47 -11.94 7.44
CA GLY A 127 -23.52 -11.58 8.49
C GLY A 127 -22.72 -10.34 8.12
N PHE A 128 -22.22 -10.24 6.89
CA PHE A 128 -21.49 -9.05 6.45
C PHE A 128 -22.39 -7.80 6.45
N ALA A 129 -23.62 -7.90 5.95
CA ALA A 129 -24.58 -6.80 5.98
C ALA A 129 -25.00 -6.39 7.41
N GLU A 130 -25.06 -7.35 8.34
CA GLU A 130 -25.31 -7.07 9.76
C GLU A 130 -24.16 -6.29 10.39
N GLN A 131 -22.91 -6.68 10.11
CA GLN A 131 -21.73 -5.95 10.57
C GLN A 131 -21.66 -4.52 10.01
N MET A 132 -21.90 -4.33 8.70
CA MET A 132 -21.92 -3.00 8.09
C MET A 132 -23.04 -2.12 8.64
N ARG A 133 -24.21 -2.71 8.92
CA ARG A 133 -25.31 -2.01 9.57
C ARG A 133 -24.95 -1.57 10.98
N TYR A 134 -24.30 -2.44 11.75
CA TYR A 134 -23.83 -2.10 13.09
C TYR A 134 -22.88 -0.90 13.06
N LEU A 135 -21.91 -0.88 12.13
CA LEU A 135 -21.00 0.26 11.98
C LEU A 135 -21.78 1.56 11.75
N LYS A 136 -22.73 1.56 10.82
CA LYS A 136 -23.57 2.72 10.50
C LYS A 136 -24.40 3.18 11.72
N ASP A 137 -25.10 2.25 12.35
CA ASP A 137 -26.06 2.55 13.42
C ASP A 137 -25.37 3.00 14.72
N ASN A 138 -24.09 2.65 14.91
CA ASN A 138 -23.28 3.01 16.07
C ASN A 138 -22.26 4.13 15.79
N GLY A 139 -22.40 4.85 14.67
CA GLY A 139 -21.61 6.05 14.37
C GLY A 139 -20.15 5.78 14.00
N TYR A 140 -19.81 4.56 13.58
CA TYR A 140 -18.52 4.30 12.96
C TYR A 140 -18.48 4.89 11.55
N THR A 141 -17.31 5.40 11.18
CA THR A 141 -17.06 5.96 9.85
C THR A 141 -16.02 5.11 9.14
N PRO A 142 -16.43 4.26 8.19
CA PRO A 142 -15.48 3.60 7.30
C PRO A 142 -14.72 4.63 6.48
N ILE A 143 -13.39 4.62 6.58
CA ILE A 143 -12.51 5.57 5.90
C ILE A 143 -11.84 4.93 4.68
N THR A 144 -11.48 5.75 3.71
CA THR A 144 -10.69 5.33 2.55
C THR A 144 -9.24 5.05 2.96
N LEU A 145 -8.53 4.22 2.18
CA LEU A 145 -7.08 4.05 2.36
C LEU A 145 -6.34 5.39 2.29
N ALA A 146 -6.75 6.30 1.40
CA ALA A 146 -6.11 7.61 1.29
C ALA A 146 -6.28 8.48 2.55
N GLU A 147 -7.43 8.44 3.21
CA GLU A 147 -7.65 9.11 4.50
C GLU A 147 -6.82 8.48 5.61
N PHE A 148 -6.78 7.13 5.66
CA PHE A 148 -5.94 6.40 6.60
C PHE A 148 -4.45 6.75 6.41
N VAL A 149 -3.96 6.83 5.17
CA VAL A 149 -2.57 7.20 4.88
C VAL A 149 -2.25 8.62 5.34
N ARG A 150 -3.12 9.61 5.08
CA ARG A 150 -2.89 10.98 5.56
C ARG A 150 -2.90 11.07 7.09
N PHE A 151 -3.67 10.20 7.76
CA PHE A 151 -3.59 10.04 9.21
C PHE A 151 -2.23 9.48 9.65
N MET A 152 -1.76 8.40 9.01
CA MET A 152 -0.46 7.76 9.28
C MET A 152 0.73 8.68 8.98
N THR A 153 0.64 9.56 7.97
CA THR A 153 1.70 10.53 7.65
C THR A 153 1.58 11.82 8.45
N PHE A 154 0.70 11.88 9.45
CA PHE A 154 0.48 13.05 10.30
C PHE A 154 -0.01 14.30 9.52
N GLU A 155 -0.51 14.11 8.31
CA GLU A 155 -0.97 15.17 7.41
C GLU A 155 -2.40 15.64 7.73
N ASP A 156 -3.25 14.76 8.24
CA ASP A 156 -4.68 15.03 8.47
C ASP A 156 -5.17 14.37 9.76
N GLN A 157 -6.42 14.68 10.11
CA GLN A 157 -7.18 14.02 11.17
C GLN A 157 -8.33 13.21 10.55
N ILE A 158 -8.82 12.20 11.27
CA ILE A 158 -9.94 11.34 10.88
C ILE A 158 -11.02 11.34 11.97
N PRO A 159 -12.27 10.96 11.66
CA PRO A 159 -13.33 10.86 12.67
C PRO A 159 -12.93 9.91 13.81
N GLU A 160 -13.36 10.20 15.05
CA GLU A 160 -12.98 9.42 16.24
C GLU A 160 -13.28 7.91 16.11
N ARG A 161 -14.45 7.56 15.57
CA ARG A 161 -14.87 6.16 15.33
C ARG A 161 -14.54 5.69 13.91
N SER A 162 -13.34 5.97 13.44
CA SER A 162 -12.90 5.51 12.12
C SER A 162 -12.63 4.00 12.10
N VAL A 163 -12.91 3.35 10.97
CA VAL A 163 -12.56 1.95 10.70
C VAL A 163 -12.07 1.82 9.25
N LEU A 164 -11.00 1.05 9.01
CA LEU A 164 -10.57 0.72 7.66
C LEU A 164 -11.02 -0.70 7.32
N ILE A 165 -11.85 -0.84 6.29
CA ILE A 165 -12.33 -2.15 5.82
C ILE A 165 -11.37 -2.63 4.73
N THR A 166 -10.76 -3.81 4.93
CA THR A 166 -9.90 -4.45 3.93
C THR A 166 -10.39 -5.85 3.60
N ILE A 167 -10.24 -6.24 2.34
CA ILE A 167 -10.67 -7.52 1.79
C ILE A 167 -9.48 -8.17 1.10
N ASP A 168 -9.22 -9.42 1.45
CA ASP A 168 -8.08 -10.20 1.00
C ASP A 168 -8.46 -11.24 -0.07
N ASP A 169 -9.75 -11.53 -0.24
CA ASP A 169 -10.27 -12.47 -1.23
C ASP A 169 -10.59 -11.80 -2.57
N VAL A 170 -10.24 -12.47 -3.66
CA VAL A 170 -10.58 -12.10 -5.04
C VAL A 170 -11.43 -13.17 -5.73
N GLY A 171 -12.17 -13.96 -4.95
CA GLY A 171 -13.25 -14.79 -5.46
C GLY A 171 -14.42 -13.98 -6.02
N GLN A 172 -15.28 -14.62 -6.80
CA GLN A 172 -16.48 -14.00 -7.37
C GLN A 172 -17.40 -13.37 -6.31
N ASN A 173 -17.47 -13.97 -5.12
CA ASN A 173 -18.32 -13.47 -4.04
C ASN A 173 -17.80 -12.15 -3.44
N THR A 174 -16.53 -11.78 -3.65
CA THR A 174 -16.06 -10.43 -3.32
C THR A 174 -16.87 -9.37 -4.09
N TYR A 175 -17.12 -9.60 -5.38
CA TYR A 175 -17.93 -8.70 -6.19
C TYR A 175 -19.43 -8.86 -5.93
N GLU A 176 -19.92 -10.10 -5.87
CA GLU A 176 -21.38 -10.34 -5.79
C GLU A 176 -21.94 -10.05 -4.39
N VAL A 177 -21.18 -10.30 -3.33
CA VAL A 177 -21.59 -10.11 -1.94
C VAL A 177 -20.99 -8.85 -1.35
N ALA A 178 -19.66 -8.78 -1.22
CA ALA A 178 -19.03 -7.72 -0.45
C ALA A 178 -19.23 -6.35 -1.10
N PHE A 179 -18.97 -6.23 -2.41
CA PHE A 179 -19.12 -4.98 -3.13
C PHE A 179 -20.58 -4.51 -3.18
N ASP A 180 -21.55 -5.39 -3.41
CA ASP A 180 -22.98 -5.04 -3.39
C ASP A 180 -23.44 -4.52 -2.02
N VAL A 181 -23.05 -5.20 -0.94
CA VAL A 181 -23.34 -4.74 0.43
C VAL A 181 -22.68 -3.38 0.69
N LEU A 182 -21.37 -3.23 0.45
CA LEU A 182 -20.64 -1.97 0.66
C LEU A 182 -21.29 -0.81 -0.11
N LYS A 183 -21.66 -1.04 -1.37
CA LYS A 183 -22.34 -0.06 -2.23
C LYS A 183 -23.68 0.37 -1.66
N SER A 184 -24.46 -0.55 -1.07
CA SER A 184 -25.73 -0.21 -0.41
C SER A 184 -25.58 0.71 0.81
N PHE A 185 -24.44 0.65 1.49
CA PHE A 185 -24.09 1.52 2.61
C PHE A 185 -23.31 2.77 2.20
N GLY A 186 -22.76 2.80 0.97
CA GLY A 186 -21.85 3.85 0.53
C GLY A 186 -20.50 3.80 1.24
N PHE A 187 -20.08 2.62 1.69
CA PHE A 187 -18.86 2.43 2.48
C PHE A 187 -17.64 2.19 1.59
N PRO A 188 -16.52 2.92 1.80
CA PRO A 188 -15.26 2.59 1.16
C PRO A 188 -14.67 1.30 1.72
N ALA A 189 -13.84 0.64 0.91
CA ALA A 189 -13.02 -0.48 1.33
C ALA A 189 -11.75 -0.57 0.46
N THR A 190 -10.77 -1.33 0.94
CA THR A 190 -9.55 -1.68 0.20
C THR A 190 -9.56 -3.16 -0.14
N VAL A 191 -9.36 -3.51 -1.40
CA VAL A 191 -9.25 -4.90 -1.86
C VAL A 191 -7.81 -5.20 -2.23
N PHE A 192 -7.20 -6.16 -1.56
CA PHE A 192 -5.85 -6.65 -1.84
C PHE A 192 -5.92 -7.82 -2.80
N VAL A 193 -5.48 -7.60 -4.04
CA VAL A 193 -5.67 -8.51 -5.16
C VAL A 193 -4.44 -9.39 -5.38
N CYS A 194 -4.67 -10.70 -5.41
CA CYS A 194 -3.71 -11.67 -5.93
C CYS A 194 -3.99 -11.88 -7.43
N THR A 195 -3.00 -11.55 -8.27
CA THR A 195 -3.24 -11.43 -9.71
C THR A 195 -3.45 -12.77 -10.42
N ASP A 196 -2.81 -13.87 -10.01
CA ASP A 196 -3.04 -15.19 -10.61
C ASP A 196 -4.39 -15.81 -10.24
N LEU A 197 -5.06 -15.29 -9.20
CA LEU A 197 -6.40 -15.75 -8.82
C LEU A 197 -7.51 -15.09 -9.65
N LEU A 198 -7.19 -14.06 -10.42
CA LEU A 198 -8.10 -13.50 -11.41
C LEU A 198 -8.19 -14.47 -12.59
N ALA A 199 -9.41 -14.82 -13.03
CA ALA A 199 -9.59 -15.77 -14.12
C ALA A 199 -10.59 -15.28 -15.17
N GLU A 200 -10.37 -15.66 -16.43
CA GLU A 200 -11.32 -15.52 -17.54
C GLU A 200 -12.34 -16.68 -17.57
N ARG A 201 -12.89 -17.05 -16.39
CA ARG A 201 -13.86 -18.14 -16.26
C ARG A 201 -15.16 -17.59 -15.70
N GLN A 202 -16.30 -18.19 -16.08
CA GLN A 202 -17.57 -17.89 -15.43
C GLN A 202 -17.43 -18.15 -13.93
N GLY A 203 -17.48 -17.08 -13.15
CA GLY A 203 -17.43 -17.13 -11.71
C GLY A 203 -16.10 -16.86 -11.03
N ALA A 204 -15.17 -16.18 -11.70
CA ALA A 204 -14.05 -15.52 -11.05
C ALA A 204 -14.22 -14.00 -11.03
N LEU A 205 -13.48 -13.32 -10.16
CA LEU A 205 -13.28 -11.88 -10.27
C LEU A 205 -12.34 -11.63 -11.45
N ASP A 206 -12.72 -10.71 -12.34
CA ASP A 206 -11.93 -10.33 -13.50
C ASP A 206 -11.56 -8.83 -13.44
N TRP A 207 -10.69 -8.39 -14.33
CA TRP A 207 -10.26 -7.00 -14.38
C TRP A 207 -11.39 -6.01 -14.69
N ASN A 208 -12.46 -6.45 -15.38
CA ASN A 208 -13.62 -5.58 -15.63
C ASN A 208 -14.37 -5.27 -14.33
N ARG A 209 -14.63 -6.29 -13.52
CA ARG A 209 -15.24 -6.15 -12.19
C ARG A 209 -14.34 -5.37 -11.23
N ILE A 210 -13.02 -5.59 -11.27
CA ILE A 210 -12.05 -4.78 -10.52
C ILE A 210 -12.15 -3.30 -10.91
N ARG A 211 -12.21 -2.98 -12.20
CA ARG A 211 -12.37 -1.59 -12.67
C ARG A 211 -13.68 -0.97 -12.18
N GLU A 212 -14.79 -1.71 -12.20
CA GLU A 212 -16.06 -1.22 -11.67
C GLU A 212 -16.00 -0.94 -10.16
N MET A 213 -15.39 -1.84 -9.37
CA MET A 213 -15.19 -1.63 -7.94
C MET A 213 -14.35 -0.39 -7.66
N ARG A 214 -13.25 -0.21 -8.41
CA ARG A 214 -12.38 0.97 -8.33
C ARG A 214 -13.16 2.25 -8.65
N ASP A 215 -13.89 2.26 -9.76
CA ASP A 215 -14.65 3.42 -10.22
C ASP A 215 -15.82 3.77 -9.27
N ALA A 216 -16.29 2.79 -8.48
CA ALA A 216 -17.24 2.98 -7.39
C ALA A 216 -16.59 3.46 -6.07
N GLY A 217 -15.27 3.64 -6.03
CA GLY A 217 -14.54 4.24 -4.91
C GLY A 217 -13.82 3.25 -3.99
N LEU A 218 -13.74 1.96 -4.33
CA LEU A 218 -12.88 1.01 -3.60
C LEU A 218 -11.41 1.23 -4.00
N SER A 219 -10.51 1.07 -3.04
CA SER A 219 -9.07 1.04 -3.33
C SER A 219 -8.65 -0.36 -3.75
N ILE A 220 -7.93 -0.50 -4.86
CA ILE A 220 -7.41 -1.79 -5.34
C ILE A 220 -5.90 -1.82 -5.11
N GLN A 221 -5.43 -2.78 -4.32
CA GLN A 221 -4.05 -2.87 -3.84
C GLN A 221 -3.47 -4.29 -4.03
N HIS A 222 -2.22 -4.51 -3.63
CA HIS A 222 -1.44 -5.68 -4.03
C HIS A 222 -1.40 -6.79 -2.98
N ARG A 223 -1.57 -8.04 -3.42
CA ARG A 223 -1.46 -9.26 -2.58
C ARG A 223 -0.68 -10.37 -3.26
N THR A 224 0.48 -10.00 -3.79
CA THR A 224 1.38 -10.85 -4.59
C THR A 224 0.79 -11.40 -5.88
N LYS A 225 1.63 -12.12 -6.62
CA LYS A 225 1.24 -12.85 -7.81
C LYS A 225 0.48 -14.14 -7.47
N THR A 226 0.99 -14.94 -6.53
CA THR A 226 0.52 -16.33 -6.29
C THR A 226 0.09 -16.67 -4.86
N LEU A 227 0.11 -15.70 -3.92
CA LEU A 227 0.03 -15.91 -2.47
C LEU A 227 1.16 -16.77 -1.87
N ARG A 228 2.33 -16.82 -2.52
CA ARG A 228 3.53 -17.42 -1.94
C ARG A 228 3.80 -16.82 -0.55
N ASN A 229 4.14 -17.67 0.43
CA ASN A 229 4.64 -17.17 1.71
C ASN A 229 6.02 -16.52 1.47
N LEU A 230 6.06 -15.19 1.62
CA LEU A 230 7.24 -14.41 1.29
C LEU A 230 8.37 -14.53 2.31
N THR A 231 8.15 -15.12 3.48
CA THR A 231 9.18 -15.30 4.53
C THR A 231 9.84 -16.66 4.51
N ARG A 232 9.40 -17.55 3.62
CA ARG A 232 9.87 -18.94 3.56
C ARG A 232 10.48 -19.29 2.21
N ARG A 233 11.68 -19.87 2.30
CA ARG A 233 12.33 -20.57 1.19
C ARG A 233 11.62 -21.89 0.93
N MET A 234 11.51 -22.27 -0.34
CA MET A 234 11.08 -23.61 -0.72
C MET A 234 12.23 -24.60 -0.53
N THR A 235 11.90 -25.87 -0.33
CA THR A 235 12.91 -26.93 -0.19
C THR A 235 13.81 -27.00 -1.44
N GLY A 236 15.13 -26.93 -1.23
CA GLY A 236 16.13 -26.94 -2.31
C GLY A 236 16.33 -25.62 -3.05
N GLU A 237 15.60 -24.56 -2.68
CA GLU A 237 15.76 -23.22 -3.25
C GLU A 237 16.97 -22.52 -2.62
N THR A 238 17.89 -21.98 -3.43
CA THR A 238 19.01 -21.17 -2.94
C THR A 238 18.51 -19.83 -2.38
N LEU A 239 19.34 -19.10 -1.62
CA LEU A 239 18.94 -17.76 -1.15
C LEU A 239 18.74 -16.79 -2.32
N GLU A 240 19.54 -16.92 -3.37
CA GLU A 240 19.40 -16.14 -4.61
C GLU A 240 18.05 -16.39 -5.29
N ASP A 241 17.72 -17.65 -5.56
CA ASP A 241 16.49 -18.05 -6.26
C ASP A 241 15.27 -17.60 -5.47
N TYR A 242 15.33 -17.70 -4.14
CA TYR A 242 14.27 -17.22 -3.26
C TYR A 242 14.06 -15.72 -3.36
N ILE A 243 15.13 -14.91 -3.30
CA ILE A 243 15.01 -13.45 -3.41
C ILE A 243 14.47 -13.08 -4.80
N VAL A 244 14.93 -13.74 -5.87
CA VAL A 244 14.38 -13.54 -7.22
C VAL A 244 12.89 -13.90 -7.26
N ALA A 245 12.49 -14.99 -6.62
CA ALA A 245 11.10 -15.42 -6.62
C ALA A 245 10.20 -14.48 -5.81
N VAL A 246 10.65 -13.98 -4.65
CA VAL A 246 9.92 -12.95 -3.88
C VAL A 246 9.82 -11.66 -4.67
N ASP A 247 10.89 -11.21 -5.32
CA ASP A 247 10.85 -10.02 -6.17
C ASP A 247 9.87 -10.19 -7.36
N ARG A 248 9.79 -11.37 -7.96
CA ARG A 248 8.81 -11.70 -9.00
C ARG A 248 7.37 -11.71 -8.49
N GLU A 249 7.12 -12.17 -7.26
CA GLU A 249 5.81 -12.09 -6.61
C GLU A 249 5.31 -10.64 -6.51
N LEU A 250 6.23 -9.68 -6.36
CA LEU A 250 5.93 -8.25 -6.31
C LEU A 250 5.80 -7.65 -7.72
N THR A 251 6.87 -7.75 -8.52
CA THR A 251 7.01 -7.03 -9.80
C THR A 251 6.04 -7.48 -10.88
N VAL A 252 5.83 -8.79 -11.05
CA VAL A 252 4.95 -9.31 -12.12
C VAL A 252 3.50 -8.90 -11.86
N ALA A 253 3.05 -9.00 -10.61
CA ALA A 253 1.73 -8.54 -10.23
C ALA A 253 1.57 -7.02 -10.41
N SER A 254 2.57 -6.21 -10.02
CA SER A 254 2.55 -4.76 -10.24
C SER A 254 2.43 -4.38 -11.71
N LEU A 255 3.16 -5.08 -12.60
CA LEU A 255 3.05 -4.86 -14.05
C LEU A 255 1.64 -5.18 -14.58
N ALA A 256 0.98 -6.22 -14.05
CA ALA A 256 -0.41 -6.53 -14.41
C ALA A 256 -1.37 -5.40 -14.01
N PHE A 257 -1.26 -4.86 -12.79
CA PHE A 257 -2.07 -3.69 -12.39
C PHE A 257 -1.81 -2.48 -13.28
N ARG A 258 -0.54 -2.19 -13.60
CA ARG A 258 -0.19 -1.08 -14.49
C ARG A 258 -0.84 -1.24 -15.86
N ALA A 259 -0.82 -2.45 -16.41
CA ALA A 259 -1.43 -2.74 -17.70
C ALA A 259 -2.96 -2.60 -17.67
N GLU A 260 -3.61 -3.04 -16.60
CA GLU A 260 -5.08 -3.17 -16.53
C GLU A 260 -5.79 -1.94 -15.96
N LEU A 261 -5.12 -1.21 -15.07
CA LEU A 261 -5.67 -0.06 -14.34
C LEU A 261 -4.96 1.26 -14.66
N GLY A 262 -3.77 1.22 -15.27
CA GLY A 262 -2.95 2.40 -15.60
C GLY A 262 -2.09 2.92 -14.45
N GLU A 263 -2.13 2.25 -13.29
CA GLU A 263 -1.40 2.62 -12.08
C GLU A 263 -0.90 1.38 -11.35
N GLU A 264 0.18 1.52 -10.58
CA GLU A 264 0.67 0.45 -9.71
C GLU A 264 0.18 0.68 -8.28
N PRO A 265 -0.27 -0.39 -7.59
CA PRO A 265 -0.52 -0.35 -6.16
C PRO A 265 0.69 0.15 -5.38
N GLN A 266 0.42 0.97 -4.37
CA GLN A 266 1.45 1.48 -3.46
C GLN A 266 1.41 0.77 -2.10
N TRP A 267 0.36 0.01 -1.83
CA TRP A 267 0.12 -0.67 -0.56
C TRP A 267 0.00 -2.17 -0.77
N PHE A 268 0.49 -2.90 0.21
CA PHE A 268 0.64 -4.34 0.12
C PHE A 268 -0.01 -5.04 1.33
N ALA A 269 -0.62 -6.20 1.12
CA ALA A 269 -1.01 -7.08 2.22
C ALA A 269 -0.19 -8.36 2.17
N TYR A 270 0.53 -8.67 3.25
CA TYR A 270 1.34 -9.89 3.32
C TYR A 270 0.45 -11.14 3.28
N PRO A 271 0.72 -12.10 2.38
CA PRO A 271 0.12 -13.42 2.48
C PRO A 271 0.35 -14.00 3.88
N TYR A 272 -0.72 -14.47 4.50
CA TYR A 272 -0.71 -15.02 5.87
C TYR A 272 -0.28 -14.01 6.96
N GLY A 273 -0.19 -12.71 6.63
CA GLY A 273 0.34 -11.69 7.54
C GLY A 273 1.84 -11.81 7.82
N ALA A 274 2.56 -12.67 7.10
CA ALA A 274 3.95 -13.00 7.38
C ALA A 274 4.91 -12.06 6.65
N THR A 275 5.79 -11.42 7.41
CA THR A 275 6.86 -10.56 6.88
C THR A 275 8.17 -10.75 7.66
N ASN A 276 9.26 -10.28 7.08
CA ASN A 276 10.57 -10.10 7.70
C ASN A 276 11.27 -8.94 7.00
N GLU A 277 12.43 -8.48 7.49
CA GLU A 277 13.04 -7.27 6.93
C GLU A 277 13.48 -7.43 5.49
N MET A 278 13.90 -8.62 5.08
CA MET A 278 14.24 -8.87 3.68
C MET A 278 13.05 -8.56 2.77
N VAL A 279 11.84 -9.03 3.14
CA VAL A 279 10.62 -8.74 2.36
C VAL A 279 10.29 -7.25 2.39
N ILE A 280 10.47 -6.57 3.53
CA ILE A 280 10.22 -5.13 3.65
C ILE A 280 11.15 -4.32 2.78
N GLU A 281 12.44 -4.63 2.77
CA GLU A 281 13.41 -3.96 1.91
C GLU A 281 13.13 -4.22 0.43
N LEU A 282 12.67 -5.42 0.06
CA LEU A 282 12.19 -5.68 -1.30
C LEU A 282 10.92 -4.88 -1.65
N LEU A 283 9.99 -4.70 -0.72
CA LEU A 283 8.81 -3.85 -0.92
C LEU A 283 9.22 -2.38 -1.12
N LYS A 284 10.07 -1.83 -0.26
CA LYS A 284 10.64 -0.48 -0.40
C LYS A 284 11.31 -0.29 -1.76
N LYS A 285 12.18 -1.24 -2.14
CA LYS A 285 12.87 -1.23 -3.45
C LYS A 285 11.89 -1.22 -4.63
N ASN A 286 10.77 -1.94 -4.50
CA ASN A 286 9.73 -2.01 -5.53
C ASN A 286 8.72 -0.86 -5.46
N GLY A 287 8.98 0.19 -4.67
CA GLY A 287 8.17 1.42 -4.64
C GLY A 287 6.90 1.33 -3.80
N PHE A 288 6.70 0.26 -3.04
CA PHE A 288 5.61 0.19 -2.06
C PHE A 288 5.88 1.19 -0.95
N ARG A 289 4.83 1.89 -0.49
CA ARG A 289 4.88 2.91 0.56
C ARG A 289 4.56 2.37 1.95
N GLY A 290 4.00 1.17 2.01
CA GLY A 290 3.70 0.49 3.25
C GLY A 290 2.95 -0.81 3.02
N ALA A 291 2.75 -1.56 4.10
CA ALA A 291 2.21 -2.89 4.04
C ALA A 291 1.46 -3.29 5.31
N PHE A 292 0.55 -4.25 5.15
CA PHE A 292 -0.37 -4.71 6.17
C PHE A 292 -0.13 -6.17 6.55
N THR A 293 -0.01 -6.42 7.84
CA THR A 293 0.18 -7.72 8.49
C THR A 293 -1.16 -8.27 9.04
N LEU A 294 -1.10 -9.39 9.75
CA LEU A 294 -2.22 -9.98 10.49
C LEU A 294 -1.79 -10.26 11.95
N GLY A 295 -1.53 -9.22 12.75
CA GLY A 295 -1.18 -9.34 14.17
C GLY A 295 -2.30 -8.97 15.15
N GLY A 296 -3.40 -8.38 14.65
CA GLY A 296 -4.48 -7.84 15.49
C GLY A 296 -4.13 -6.48 16.13
N GLY A 297 -5.10 -5.87 16.81
CA GLY A 297 -4.95 -4.53 17.39
C GLY A 297 -5.28 -3.39 16.43
N ALA A 298 -5.50 -2.21 17.00
CA ALA A 298 -5.81 -1.00 16.25
C ALA A 298 -4.54 -0.16 16.02
N VAL A 299 -4.43 0.45 14.84
CA VAL A 299 -3.20 1.07 14.34
C VAL A 299 -3.13 2.56 14.75
N PRO A 300 -2.12 3.00 15.52
CA PRO A 300 -1.82 4.43 15.73
C PRO A 300 -1.03 5.03 14.56
N PHE A 301 -1.02 6.36 14.45
CA PHE A 301 -0.33 7.07 13.35
C PHE A 301 1.19 6.83 13.27
N PHE A 302 1.81 6.45 14.38
CA PHE A 302 3.25 6.20 14.49
C PHE A 302 3.62 4.71 14.35
N ALA A 303 2.68 3.83 14.01
CA ALA A 303 3.02 2.43 13.75
C ALA A 303 3.99 2.31 12.56
N ASP A 304 4.73 1.21 12.51
CA ASP A 304 5.59 0.86 11.37
C ASP A 304 4.74 0.79 10.09
N ASP A 305 5.07 1.64 9.11
CA ASP A 305 4.36 1.77 7.84
C ASP A 305 4.37 0.43 7.04
N TYR A 306 5.29 -0.50 7.31
CA TYR A 306 5.36 -1.83 6.69
C TYR A 306 4.88 -2.97 7.59
N ARG A 307 4.36 -2.68 8.79
CA ARG A 307 3.79 -3.67 9.72
C ARG A 307 2.47 -3.21 10.33
N MET A 308 1.61 -2.61 9.50
CA MET A 308 0.31 -2.15 9.97
C MET A 308 -0.60 -3.35 10.19
N ASP A 309 -0.88 -3.66 11.44
CA ASP A 309 -1.69 -4.81 11.78
C ASP A 309 -3.15 -4.67 11.36
N ARG A 310 -3.71 -5.80 10.95
CA ARG A 310 -5.13 -5.95 10.67
C ARG A 310 -5.75 -7.01 11.55
N ILE A 311 -7.01 -6.80 11.88
CA ILE A 311 -7.83 -7.67 12.70
C ILE A 311 -8.62 -8.58 11.78
N THR A 312 -8.25 -9.86 11.75
CA THR A 312 -8.97 -10.87 10.97
C THR A 312 -10.41 -11.01 11.46
N VAL A 313 -11.37 -10.88 10.55
CA VAL A 313 -12.78 -11.13 10.83
C VAL A 313 -13.12 -12.55 10.37
N SER A 314 -13.33 -13.45 11.32
CA SER A 314 -13.77 -14.82 11.02
C SER A 314 -15.22 -14.82 10.52
N GLY A 315 -15.54 -15.68 9.56
CA GLY A 315 -16.89 -15.76 8.99
C GLY A 315 -17.94 -16.31 9.96
N ASP A 316 -17.52 -16.98 11.03
CA ASP A 316 -18.39 -17.56 12.06
C ASP A 316 -18.59 -16.66 13.28
N TYR A 317 -17.99 -15.45 13.29
CA TYR A 317 -18.16 -14.49 14.37
C TYR A 317 -19.62 -14.06 14.51
N SER A 318 -20.12 -14.14 15.75
CA SER A 318 -21.32 -13.42 16.15
C SER A 318 -21.11 -11.92 16.08
N LEU A 319 -22.21 -11.17 16.02
CA LEU A 319 -22.15 -9.71 16.05
C LEU A 319 -21.40 -9.21 17.30
N ASP A 320 -21.65 -9.78 18.48
CA ASP A 320 -20.94 -9.40 19.71
C ASP A 320 -19.42 -9.63 19.64
N GLN A 321 -18.98 -10.68 18.94
CA GLN A 321 -17.54 -10.91 18.70
C GLN A 321 -16.98 -9.87 17.74
N PHE A 322 -17.70 -9.55 16.67
CA PHE A 322 -17.32 -8.48 15.73
C PHE A 322 -17.18 -7.13 16.45
N VAL A 323 -18.13 -6.77 17.31
CA VAL A 323 -18.10 -5.50 18.07
C VAL A 323 -16.85 -5.38 18.93
N LYS A 324 -16.39 -6.47 19.54
CA LYS A 324 -15.15 -6.47 20.33
C LYS A 324 -13.90 -6.18 19.51
N LEU A 325 -13.91 -6.49 18.21
CA LEU A 325 -12.80 -6.15 17.31
C LEU A 325 -12.66 -4.64 17.09
N LEU A 326 -13.74 -3.89 17.29
CA LEU A 326 -13.78 -2.44 17.12
C LEU A 326 -13.30 -1.69 18.36
N ASP A 327 -13.05 -2.40 19.47
CA ASP A 327 -12.51 -1.82 20.68
C ASP A 327 -11.02 -1.48 20.47
N THR A 328 -10.73 -0.19 20.51
CA THR A 328 -9.37 0.32 20.32
C THR A 328 -8.62 0.50 21.64
N GLY A 329 -9.22 0.12 22.79
CA GLY A 329 -8.64 0.28 24.13
C GLY A 329 -8.53 1.75 24.58
N ALA A 330 -7.92 1.97 25.75
CA ALA A 330 -7.71 3.31 26.33
C ALA A 330 -6.59 4.09 25.61
N ALA A 331 -6.92 4.61 24.43
CA ALA A 331 -6.30 5.78 23.81
C ALA A 331 -7.38 6.30 22.84
N HIS A 332 -8.37 6.98 23.44
CA HIS A 332 -9.47 7.60 22.72
C HIS A 332 -9.34 9.08 23.05
N PRO A 333 -9.07 9.96 22.06
CA PRO A 333 -9.16 11.38 22.26
C PRO A 333 -10.65 11.69 22.43
N GLY A 334 -11.16 11.58 23.66
CA GLY A 334 -12.55 11.92 23.94
C GLY A 334 -12.71 13.37 23.54
N GLY A 335 -13.39 13.62 22.42
CA GLY A 335 -13.41 14.87 21.67
C GLY A 335 -13.24 16.06 22.61
N GLY A 336 -11.98 16.49 22.76
CA GLY A 336 -11.58 17.40 23.80
C GLY A 336 -12.29 18.70 23.53
N GLY A 337 -13.38 18.94 24.24
CA GLY A 337 -14.32 20.00 23.96
C GLY A 337 -13.61 21.35 23.95
N VAL A 338 -13.25 21.81 22.74
CA VAL A 338 -12.44 23.02 22.59
C VAL A 338 -13.28 24.24 22.96
N ILE A 339 -14.62 24.18 22.93
CA ILE A 339 -15.44 25.38 23.05
C ILE A 339 -16.76 25.10 23.77
N PRO A 340 -16.94 25.64 25.00
CA PRO A 340 -18.25 25.68 25.64
C PRO A 340 -19.28 26.30 24.69
N SER A 341 -20.45 25.67 24.57
CA SER A 341 -21.48 26.07 23.60
C SER A 341 -21.66 27.59 23.52
N MET A 342 -21.39 28.16 22.34
CA MET A 342 -21.41 29.61 22.08
C MET A 342 -22.82 30.24 22.16
N GLN A 343 -23.82 29.48 22.61
CA GLN A 343 -25.22 29.89 22.71
C GLN A 343 -25.44 31.05 23.67
N ALA A 344 -24.60 31.20 24.71
CA ALA A 344 -24.75 32.24 25.71
C ALA A 344 -24.18 33.62 25.28
N LEU A 345 -23.52 33.71 24.12
CA LEU A 345 -22.76 34.89 23.71
C LEU A 345 -23.52 35.79 22.74
N PHE A 346 -24.78 36.16 23.04
CA PHE A 346 -25.46 37.23 22.29
C PHE A 346 -26.38 38.08 23.17
N ASP A 347 -26.01 39.37 23.29
CA ASP A 347 -26.94 40.46 23.60
C ASP A 347 -27.46 41.03 22.26
N PRO A 348 -28.79 41.07 22.01
CA PRO A 348 -29.38 41.66 20.80
C PRO A 348 -29.13 43.17 20.64
N SER A 349 -28.52 43.85 21.62
CA SER A 349 -28.33 45.30 21.64
C SER A 349 -27.19 45.80 20.72
N GLY A 350 -27.38 45.76 19.41
CA GLY A 350 -26.78 46.71 18.45
C GLY A 350 -25.25 46.79 18.25
N GLY A 351 -24.43 45.97 18.93
CA GLY A 351 -22.96 45.94 18.79
C GLY A 351 -22.44 45.03 17.65
N ASP A 352 -21.13 45.05 17.37
CA ASP A 352 -20.49 44.11 16.45
C ASP A 352 -20.49 42.70 17.09
N PRO A 353 -21.22 41.71 16.55
CA PRO A 353 -21.30 40.36 17.14
C PRO A 353 -19.94 39.67 17.26
N TYR A 354 -18.96 40.05 16.43
CA TYR A 354 -17.59 39.52 16.52
C TYR A 354 -16.81 40.05 17.72
N GLU A 355 -17.19 41.19 18.27
CA GLU A 355 -16.49 41.80 19.42
C GLU A 355 -16.79 41.03 20.71
N ALA A 356 -18.06 40.68 20.96
CA ALA A 356 -18.46 39.85 22.10
C ALA A 356 -17.83 38.45 22.04
N VAL A 357 -17.87 37.82 20.86
CA VAL A 357 -17.23 36.52 20.61
C VAL A 357 -15.72 36.61 20.81
N SER A 358 -15.07 37.66 20.27
CA SER A 358 -13.64 37.90 20.47
C SER A 358 -13.28 38.14 21.93
N ALA A 359 -14.10 38.83 22.71
CA ALA A 359 -13.84 39.12 24.11
C ALA A 359 -13.85 37.84 24.96
N ARG A 360 -14.77 36.91 24.68
CA ARG A 360 -14.81 35.62 25.37
C ARG A 360 -13.61 34.74 25.04
N PHE A 361 -13.19 34.65 23.78
CA PHE A 361 -11.96 33.91 23.43
C PHE A 361 -10.71 34.51 24.07
N LEU A 362 -10.66 35.84 24.23
CA LEU A 362 -9.56 36.48 24.94
C LEU A 362 -9.54 36.12 26.44
N GLU A 363 -10.71 36.03 27.08
CA GLU A 363 -10.83 35.60 28.47
C GLU A 363 -10.41 34.13 28.63
N LEU A 364 -10.96 33.24 27.80
CA LEU A 364 -10.59 31.82 27.76
C LEU A 364 -9.09 31.62 27.51
N ALA A 365 -8.48 32.41 26.61
CA ALA A 365 -7.05 32.36 26.35
C ALA A 365 -6.22 32.63 27.62
N LYS A 366 -6.62 33.64 28.40
CA LYS A 366 -5.96 33.99 29.66
C LYS A 366 -6.20 32.97 30.76
N GLU A 367 -7.41 32.42 30.86
CA GLU A 367 -7.74 31.33 31.79
C GLU A 367 -6.85 30.11 31.54
N ARG A 368 -6.69 29.70 30.27
CA ARG A 368 -5.81 28.59 29.88
C ARG A 368 -4.34 28.88 30.12
N GLU A 369 -3.88 30.09 29.77
CA GLU A 369 -2.51 30.53 30.05
C GLU A 369 -2.20 30.47 31.55
N GLN A 370 -3.13 30.90 32.41
CA GLN A 370 -2.98 30.81 33.87
C GLN A 370 -3.00 29.38 34.40
N ALA A 371 -3.75 28.49 33.74
CA ALA A 371 -3.78 27.06 34.06
C ALA A 371 -2.54 26.30 33.56
N GLY A 372 -1.63 26.94 32.82
CA GLY A 372 -0.46 26.31 32.21
C GLY A 372 -0.74 25.61 30.88
N ASP A 373 -1.98 25.67 30.37
CA ASP A 373 -2.39 25.08 29.10
C ASP A 373 -2.05 26.05 27.94
N ASN A 374 -0.74 26.18 27.68
CA ASN A 374 -0.20 27.11 26.69
C ASN A 374 -0.69 26.82 25.26
N MET A 375 -0.93 25.54 24.93
CA MET A 375 -1.40 25.15 23.59
C MET A 375 -2.82 25.66 23.33
N MET A 376 -3.76 25.39 24.25
CA MET A 376 -5.13 25.90 24.10
C MET A 376 -5.21 27.42 24.21
N ALA A 377 -4.38 28.01 25.07
CA ALA A 377 -4.26 29.47 25.15
C ALA A 377 -3.86 30.06 23.79
N LEU A 378 -2.88 29.47 23.11
CA LEU A 378 -2.43 29.91 21.78
C LEU A 378 -3.55 29.82 20.74
N GLU A 379 -4.32 28.74 20.72
CA GLU A 379 -5.45 28.58 19.80
C GLU A 379 -6.53 29.65 20.04
N TYR A 380 -6.89 29.91 21.28
CA TYR A 380 -7.85 30.97 21.61
C TYR A 380 -7.33 32.37 21.27
N PHE A 381 -6.02 32.65 21.44
CA PHE A 381 -5.42 33.90 20.96
C PHE A 381 -5.47 34.02 19.43
N ARG A 382 -5.27 32.93 18.68
CA ARG A 382 -5.38 32.90 17.20
C ARG A 382 -6.81 33.17 16.74
N ILE A 383 -7.80 32.56 17.38
CA ILE A 383 -9.22 32.80 17.12
C ILE A 383 -9.57 34.26 17.43
N THR A 384 -9.14 34.77 18.59
CA THR A 384 -9.31 36.18 18.98
C THR A 384 -8.72 37.14 17.93
N GLY A 385 -7.49 36.90 17.47
CA GLY A 385 -6.85 37.74 16.45
C GLY A 385 -7.52 37.68 15.07
N THR A 386 -8.17 36.55 14.76
CA THR A 386 -8.98 36.38 13.54
C THR A 386 -10.28 37.19 13.64
N LEU A 387 -10.91 37.17 14.80
CA LEU A 387 -12.15 37.88 15.09
C LEU A 387 -11.93 39.37 15.26
N ASN A 388 -10.87 39.82 15.92
CA ASN A 388 -10.57 41.24 16.17
C ASN A 388 -9.06 41.52 16.03
N ARG A 389 -8.66 41.98 14.85
CA ARG A 389 -7.25 42.28 14.54
C ARG A 389 -6.64 43.41 15.39
N ASN A 390 -7.48 44.27 15.97
CA ASN A 390 -7.08 45.43 16.76
C ASN A 390 -7.21 45.17 18.28
N ALA A 391 -7.54 43.95 18.69
CA ALA A 391 -7.63 43.60 20.11
C ALA A 391 -6.29 43.89 20.81
N PRO A 392 -6.26 44.78 21.82
CA PRO A 392 -5.02 45.21 22.45
C PRO A 392 -4.26 44.04 23.09
N GLY A 393 -2.96 43.96 22.84
CA GLY A 393 -2.07 42.97 23.47
C GLY A 393 -2.15 41.54 22.89
N VAL A 394 -3.22 41.18 22.16
CA VAL A 394 -3.44 39.80 21.65
C VAL A 394 -2.29 39.28 20.82
N ARG A 395 -1.74 40.09 19.90
CA ARG A 395 -0.59 39.68 19.08
C ARG A 395 0.67 39.42 19.91
N LYS A 396 0.90 40.24 20.93
CA LYS A 396 2.06 40.10 21.80
C LYS A 396 1.95 38.83 22.64
N SER A 397 0.80 38.63 23.30
CA SER A 397 0.51 37.42 24.08
C SER A 397 0.57 36.16 23.22
N ALA A 398 0.02 36.19 22.01
CA ALA A 398 0.10 35.05 21.08
C ALA A 398 1.55 34.67 20.71
N ILE A 399 2.44 35.66 20.56
CA ILE A 399 3.87 35.41 20.28
C ILE A 399 4.55 34.82 21.52
N GLU A 400 4.34 35.41 22.69
CA GLU A 400 4.95 34.95 23.94
C GLU A 400 4.51 33.53 24.31
N VAL A 401 3.22 33.20 24.15
CA VAL A 401 2.69 31.85 24.37
C VAL A 401 3.24 30.88 23.33
N ARG A 402 3.30 31.27 22.06
CA ARG A 402 3.90 30.44 21.00
C ARG A 402 5.36 30.10 21.31
N ASP A 403 6.14 31.08 21.76
CA ASP A 403 7.55 30.87 22.06
C ASP A 403 7.73 29.92 23.27
N ARG A 404 6.81 29.95 24.25
CA ARG A 404 6.77 28.94 25.33
C ARG A 404 6.38 27.55 24.82
N VAL A 405 5.33 27.44 24.02
CA VAL A 405 4.93 26.16 23.41
C VAL A 405 6.09 25.53 22.63
N ALA A 406 6.84 26.33 21.88
CA ALA A 406 8.03 25.85 21.17
C ALA A 406 9.16 25.42 22.11
N ALA A 407 9.35 26.12 23.25
CA ALA A 407 10.33 25.72 24.26
C ALA A 407 9.94 24.40 24.94
N ASP A 408 8.66 24.25 25.30
CA ASP A 408 8.11 23.01 25.89
C ASP A 408 8.35 21.82 24.92
N ALA A 409 8.10 21.99 23.62
CA ALA A 409 8.35 20.96 22.61
C ALA A 409 9.83 20.51 22.56
N VAL A 410 10.77 21.45 22.69
CA VAL A 410 12.21 21.15 22.70
C VAL A 410 12.61 20.41 23.98
N GLU A 411 12.05 20.79 25.13
CA GLU A 411 12.29 20.11 26.41
C GLU A 411 11.86 18.63 26.35
N HIS A 412 10.64 18.37 25.87
CA HIS A 412 10.13 17.02 25.68
C HIS A 412 10.92 16.22 24.64
N LEU A 413 11.39 16.84 23.55
CA LEU A 413 12.27 16.17 22.58
C LEU A 413 13.61 15.74 23.21
N VAL A 414 14.19 16.57 24.07
CA VAL A 414 15.42 16.22 24.80
C VAL A 414 15.17 15.09 25.80
N ALA A 415 14.04 15.14 26.53
CA ALA A 415 13.64 14.09 27.46
C ALA A 415 13.41 12.75 26.74
N ALA A 416 12.73 12.77 25.59
CA ALA A 416 12.50 11.58 24.76
C ALA A 416 13.80 10.90 24.33
N ARG A 417 14.76 11.69 23.82
CA ARG A 417 16.09 11.19 23.44
C ARG A 417 16.84 10.61 24.63
N ALA A 418 16.79 11.25 25.80
CA ALA A 418 17.41 10.76 27.01
C ALA A 418 16.79 9.43 27.51
N ALA A 419 15.45 9.32 27.47
CA ALA A 419 14.74 8.09 27.82
C ALA A 419 15.07 6.94 26.84
N ARG A 420 15.12 7.24 25.53
CA ARG A 420 15.53 6.30 24.48
C ARG A 420 16.96 5.80 24.70
N ASP A 421 17.90 6.70 24.90
CA ASP A 421 19.31 6.37 25.14
C ASP A 421 19.50 5.61 26.48
N GLY A 422 18.60 5.82 27.44
CA GLY A 422 18.49 5.06 28.68
C GLY A 422 17.79 3.70 28.57
N GLY A 423 17.24 3.35 27.40
CA GLY A 423 16.55 2.08 27.14
C GLY A 423 15.09 2.01 27.62
N ASN A 424 14.46 3.14 27.95
CA ASN A 424 13.05 3.20 28.34
C ASN A 424 12.17 3.63 27.16
N ALA A 425 11.74 2.65 26.36
CA ALA A 425 10.96 2.90 25.14
C ALA A 425 9.59 3.53 25.42
N ASP A 426 8.87 3.09 26.46
CA ASP A 426 7.53 3.60 26.78
C ASP A 426 7.58 5.09 27.18
N GLU A 427 8.58 5.47 27.98
CA GLU A 427 8.82 6.87 28.35
C GLU A 427 9.26 7.70 27.14
N ALA A 428 10.14 7.16 26.28
CA ALA A 428 10.52 7.83 25.05
C ALA A 428 9.32 8.11 24.13
N VAL A 429 8.43 7.12 23.92
CA VAL A 429 7.18 7.31 23.16
C VAL A 429 6.35 8.43 23.77
N ALA A 430 6.13 8.39 25.09
CA ALA A 430 5.31 9.39 25.77
C ALA A 430 5.87 10.81 25.57
N GLU A 431 7.18 10.99 25.73
CA GLU A 431 7.86 12.28 25.57
C GLU A 431 7.87 12.75 24.10
N TYR A 432 8.05 11.87 23.11
CA TYR A 432 7.92 12.25 21.69
C TYR A 432 6.50 12.69 21.34
N LEU A 433 5.49 11.98 21.84
CA LEU A 433 4.09 12.37 21.65
C LEU A 433 3.80 13.73 22.28
N GLU A 434 4.37 14.01 23.45
CA GLU A 434 4.22 15.30 24.11
C GLU A 434 4.92 16.43 23.35
N ALA A 435 6.12 16.17 22.80
CA ALA A 435 6.79 17.12 21.91
C ALA A 435 5.94 17.46 20.67
N LEU A 436 5.33 16.45 20.03
CA LEU A 436 4.43 16.62 18.89
C LEU A 436 3.11 17.30 19.27
N ARG A 437 2.64 17.15 20.50
CA ARG A 437 1.45 17.85 21.01
C ARG A 437 1.70 19.37 21.08
N HIS A 438 2.90 19.77 21.49
CA HIS A 438 3.30 21.17 21.54
C HIS A 438 3.65 21.74 20.16
N ASP A 439 4.41 21.00 19.35
CA ASP A 439 4.76 21.39 17.98
C ASP A 439 4.44 20.26 16.98
N PRO A 440 3.21 20.22 16.43
CA PRO A 440 2.78 19.18 15.49
C PRO A 440 3.56 19.15 14.17
N GLU A 441 4.34 20.18 13.87
CA GLU A 441 5.18 20.25 12.66
C GLU A 441 6.65 19.88 12.96
N ASN A 442 6.95 19.42 14.17
CA ASN A 442 8.29 19.00 14.56
C ASN A 442 8.68 17.69 13.86
N ALA A 443 9.32 17.83 12.70
CA ALA A 443 9.75 16.72 11.87
C ALA A 443 10.79 15.81 12.55
N GLU A 444 11.61 16.34 13.47
CA GLU A 444 12.58 15.52 14.22
C GLU A 444 11.86 14.58 15.19
N ALA A 445 10.91 15.10 15.97
CA ALA A 445 10.15 14.30 16.92
C ALA A 445 9.33 13.20 16.21
N LEU A 446 8.64 13.56 15.11
CA LEU A 446 7.85 12.60 14.33
C LEU A 446 8.75 11.54 13.67
N GLY A 447 9.85 11.99 13.05
CA GLY A 447 10.82 11.11 12.40
C GLY A 447 11.42 10.13 13.39
N GLU A 448 11.94 10.60 14.53
CA GLU A 448 12.56 9.73 15.53
C GLU A 448 11.56 8.79 16.21
N LEU A 449 10.30 9.21 16.43
CA LEU A 449 9.25 8.34 16.93
C LEU A 449 8.95 7.22 15.93
N LYS A 450 8.76 7.54 14.65
CA LYS A 450 8.55 6.53 13.60
C LYS A 450 9.77 5.64 13.40
N ASP A 451 10.97 6.20 13.45
CA ASP A 451 12.21 5.44 13.38
C ASP A 451 12.28 4.45 14.54
N MET A 452 11.94 4.85 15.76
CA MET A 452 11.90 3.94 16.91
C MET A 452 10.94 2.77 16.73
N MET A 453 9.82 2.99 16.05
CA MET A 453 8.86 1.92 15.73
C MET A 453 9.29 1.06 14.53
N THR A 454 10.22 1.54 13.71
CA THR A 454 10.73 0.88 12.49
C THR A 454 12.18 0.39 12.62
N LEU A 455 12.86 0.64 13.75
CA LEU A 455 14.32 0.54 13.94
C LEU A 455 14.88 -0.89 13.88
N GLU A 456 14.06 -1.87 13.53
CA GLU A 456 14.49 -3.21 13.14
C GLU A 456 14.65 -3.40 11.62
N THR A 457 14.40 -2.39 10.77
CA THR A 457 14.42 -2.55 9.28
C THR A 457 15.81 -2.72 8.65
N GLY A 458 16.86 -2.51 9.43
CA GLY A 458 18.24 -2.67 9.00
C GLY A 458 19.15 -1.64 9.65
N ARG A 459 20.45 -1.93 9.71
CA ARG A 459 21.45 -1.01 10.26
C ARG A 459 22.33 -0.43 9.15
N ALA A 460 22.64 0.85 9.25
CA ALA A 460 23.67 1.46 8.43
C ALA A 460 25.02 0.80 8.73
N TYR A 461 25.77 0.47 7.68
CA TYR A 461 27.09 -0.10 7.76
C TYR A 461 28.04 0.72 6.89
N GLU A 462 29.10 1.21 7.50
CA GLU A 462 30.14 1.99 6.82
C GLU A 462 31.19 1.04 6.25
N ILE A 463 31.42 1.11 4.94
CA ILE A 463 32.39 0.30 4.22
C ILE A 463 33.80 0.59 4.74
N THR A 464 34.49 -0.48 5.12
CA THR A 464 35.87 -0.44 5.59
C THR A 464 36.84 -0.90 4.50
N GLN A 465 38.14 -0.68 4.72
CA GLN A 465 39.16 -1.06 3.76
C GLN A 465 39.15 -2.59 3.54
N ASN A 466 39.00 -3.00 2.27
CA ASN A 466 38.86 -4.39 1.81
C ASN A 466 37.49 -5.04 2.06
N ASP A 467 36.46 -4.29 2.39
CA ASP A 467 35.12 -4.85 2.37
C ASP A 467 34.69 -5.25 0.94
N VAL A 468 34.07 -6.42 0.84
CA VAL A 468 33.28 -6.86 -0.32
C VAL A 468 31.99 -7.45 0.24
N LEU A 469 30.90 -7.39 -0.51
CA LEU A 469 29.58 -7.79 -0.04
C LEU A 469 29.59 -9.22 0.54
N ARG A 470 30.31 -10.18 -0.06
CA ARG A 470 30.50 -11.53 0.49
C ARG A 470 31.07 -11.59 1.90
N ARG A 471 32.10 -10.77 2.17
CA ARG A 471 32.77 -10.76 3.48
C ARG A 471 31.88 -10.10 4.52
N ILE A 472 31.17 -9.04 4.14
CA ILE A 472 30.17 -8.42 5.01
C ILE A 472 29.06 -9.44 5.31
N ALA A 473 28.56 -10.14 4.29
CA ALA A 473 27.53 -11.17 4.42
C ALA A 473 27.94 -12.27 5.41
N GLU A 474 29.13 -12.86 5.22
CA GLU A 474 29.65 -13.89 6.13
C GLU A 474 29.86 -13.37 7.56
N ARG A 475 30.44 -12.16 7.71
CA ARG A 475 30.77 -11.60 9.02
C ARG A 475 29.54 -11.19 9.82
N GLU A 476 28.57 -10.56 9.17
CA GLU A 476 27.42 -9.96 9.84
C GLU A 476 26.23 -10.92 9.96
N TYR A 477 26.15 -11.94 9.11
CA TYR A 477 25.02 -12.89 9.07
C TYR A 477 25.43 -14.35 9.22
N GLY A 478 26.72 -14.68 9.22
CA GLY A 478 27.19 -16.06 9.25
C GLY A 478 26.83 -16.85 7.99
N ASN A 479 26.48 -16.18 6.90
CA ASN A 479 26.04 -16.80 5.65
C ASN A 479 26.43 -15.95 4.44
N SER A 480 27.44 -16.39 3.68
CA SER A 480 27.95 -15.68 2.51
C SER A 480 26.92 -15.52 1.37
N ASP A 481 25.85 -16.31 1.31
CA ASP A 481 24.80 -16.18 0.28
C ASP A 481 24.02 -14.86 0.43
N VAL A 482 24.07 -14.24 1.62
CA VAL A 482 23.41 -12.95 1.90
C VAL A 482 24.02 -11.81 1.06
N GLU A 483 25.20 -12.01 0.45
CA GLU A 483 25.83 -11.08 -0.49
C GLU A 483 24.86 -10.60 -1.59
N ILE A 484 24.06 -11.53 -2.12
CA ILE A 484 23.13 -11.25 -3.21
C ILE A 484 21.98 -10.37 -2.71
N LEU A 485 21.56 -10.57 -1.46
CA LEU A 485 20.58 -9.70 -0.83
C LEU A 485 21.13 -8.30 -0.63
N LEU A 486 22.34 -8.18 -0.09
CA LEU A 486 23.00 -6.88 0.11
C LEU A 486 23.17 -6.14 -1.21
N SER A 487 23.58 -6.84 -2.26
CA SER A 487 23.68 -6.32 -3.63
C SER A 487 22.34 -5.78 -4.10
N LYS A 488 21.25 -6.54 -3.93
CA LYS A 488 19.92 -6.13 -4.38
C LYS A 488 19.35 -4.96 -3.60
N ILE A 489 19.46 -4.93 -2.27
CA ILE A 489 18.91 -3.87 -1.42
C ILE A 489 19.64 -2.55 -1.67
N ASN A 490 20.97 -2.61 -1.74
CA ASN A 490 21.79 -1.42 -1.91
C ASN A 490 21.92 -0.99 -3.38
N ASN A 491 21.39 -1.79 -4.31
CA ASN A 491 21.53 -1.59 -5.75
C ASN A 491 22.99 -1.49 -6.21
N ILE A 492 23.84 -2.33 -5.63
CA ILE A 492 25.29 -2.42 -5.87
C ILE A 492 25.58 -3.76 -6.51
N SER A 493 26.41 -3.84 -7.55
CA SER A 493 26.78 -5.13 -8.15
C SER A 493 27.72 -5.92 -7.22
N VAL A 494 27.59 -7.25 -7.15
CA VAL A 494 28.53 -8.11 -6.40
C VAL A 494 29.98 -8.01 -6.91
N ALA A 495 30.17 -7.53 -8.14
CA ALA A 495 31.49 -7.30 -8.74
C ALA A 495 31.99 -5.85 -8.55
N GLU A 496 31.17 -4.98 -7.96
CA GLU A 496 31.51 -3.57 -7.75
C GLU A 496 32.51 -3.42 -6.60
N ILE A 497 33.48 -2.52 -6.78
CA ILE A 497 34.48 -2.22 -5.75
C ILE A 497 33.86 -1.20 -4.81
N LEU A 498 33.65 -1.58 -3.55
CA LEU A 498 33.09 -0.71 -2.52
C LEU A 498 34.13 0.33 -2.07
N GLU A 499 33.73 1.60 -1.99
CA GLU A 499 34.63 2.67 -1.56
C GLU A 499 34.63 2.81 -0.02
N PRO A 500 35.81 2.81 0.65
CA PRO A 500 35.85 3.03 2.09
C PRO A 500 35.19 4.36 2.50
N GLY A 501 34.31 4.30 3.50
CA GLY A 501 33.50 5.44 3.97
C GLY A 501 32.11 5.54 3.33
N GLU A 502 31.84 4.77 2.26
CA GLU A 502 30.48 4.62 1.73
C GLU A 502 29.58 3.93 2.76
N ARG A 503 28.28 4.27 2.78
CA ARG A 503 27.31 3.65 3.69
C ARG A 503 26.32 2.78 2.92
N ILE A 504 26.19 1.54 3.35
CA ILE A 504 25.19 0.59 2.86
C ILE A 504 24.23 0.21 3.99
N VAL A 505 23.05 -0.30 3.63
CA VAL A 505 22.03 -0.82 4.54
C VAL A 505 22.18 -2.33 4.67
N LEU A 506 22.24 -2.80 5.92
CA LEU A 506 22.26 -4.21 6.30
C LEU A 506 20.88 -4.59 6.86
N PRO A 507 20.05 -5.37 6.15
CA PRO A 507 18.72 -5.78 6.66
C PRO A 507 18.84 -6.66 7.91
N LEU A 508 17.94 -6.56 8.89
CA LEU A 508 17.92 -7.54 9.99
C LEU A 508 17.21 -8.82 9.52
N LEU A 509 17.92 -9.94 9.41
CA LEU A 509 17.34 -11.19 8.91
C LEU A 509 16.84 -12.05 10.05
N SER A 510 15.65 -12.63 9.90
CA SER A 510 15.13 -13.59 10.90
C SER A 510 16.00 -14.85 10.94
N ALA A 511 16.03 -15.53 12.09
CA ALA A 511 16.80 -16.76 12.24
C ALA A 511 16.38 -17.85 11.22
N GLU A 512 15.10 -17.90 10.82
CA GLU A 512 14.63 -18.85 9.80
C GLU A 512 15.13 -18.54 8.39
N LEU A 513 15.38 -17.26 8.06
CA LEU A 513 16.02 -16.88 6.80
C LEU A 513 17.50 -17.26 6.76
N LEU A 514 18.15 -17.20 7.93
CA LEU A 514 19.57 -17.49 8.10
C LEU A 514 19.85 -19.00 8.23
N GLN A 515 18.91 -19.78 8.74
CA GLN A 515 19.06 -21.22 8.95
C GLN A 515 18.55 -22.05 7.77
N VAL A 516 19.43 -22.84 7.17
CA VAL A 516 19.06 -24.03 6.39
C VAL A 516 19.13 -25.22 7.32
N SER A 517 17.98 -25.82 7.66
CA SER A 517 17.90 -27.07 8.42
C SER A 517 16.74 -27.92 7.90
N GLU A 518 16.98 -29.23 7.74
CA GLU A 518 16.15 -30.23 7.03
C GLU A 518 14.75 -30.53 7.61
N GLU A 519 14.28 -29.82 8.62
CA GLU A 519 13.05 -30.21 9.35
C GLU A 519 11.75 -29.53 8.88
N ALA A 520 11.79 -28.58 7.94
CA ALA A 520 10.60 -27.86 7.46
C ALA A 520 9.75 -28.62 6.42
N ALA A 521 10.19 -29.80 5.95
CA ALA A 521 9.50 -30.58 4.91
C ALA A 521 8.25 -31.37 5.39
N LYS A 522 7.82 -31.23 6.65
CA LYS A 522 6.75 -32.05 7.24
C LYS A 522 5.42 -31.37 7.53
N ALA A 523 5.20 -30.13 7.10
CA ALA A 523 3.91 -29.47 7.34
C ALA A 523 3.41 -28.65 6.14
N THR A 524 2.61 -29.28 5.27
CA THR A 524 1.61 -28.58 4.46
C THR A 524 0.46 -29.55 4.13
N PRO A 525 -0.82 -29.20 4.37
CA PRO A 525 -1.95 -29.98 3.89
C PRO A 525 -2.18 -29.71 2.40
N ALA A 526 -2.43 -30.78 1.65
CA ALA A 526 -2.59 -30.79 0.21
C ALA A 526 -3.90 -30.14 -0.25
N VAL A 527 -3.83 -29.28 -1.27
CA VAL A 527 -4.97 -28.90 -2.11
C VAL A 527 -4.69 -29.44 -3.51
N THR A 528 -5.52 -30.39 -3.95
CA THR A 528 -5.44 -31.05 -5.25
C THR A 528 -6.28 -30.27 -6.26
N VAL A 529 -5.69 -29.82 -7.36
CA VAL A 529 -6.45 -29.24 -8.49
C VAL A 529 -6.46 -30.23 -9.65
N VAL A 530 -7.66 -30.65 -10.04
CA VAL A 530 -7.97 -31.54 -11.16
C VAL A 530 -8.32 -30.68 -12.39
N HIS A 531 -7.71 -30.96 -13.55
CA HIS A 531 -8.10 -30.42 -14.85
C HIS A 531 -9.11 -31.34 -15.56
N PRO A 532 -10.04 -30.77 -16.35
CA PRO A 532 -10.51 -31.49 -17.55
C PRO A 532 -10.57 -30.64 -18.83
N GLU A 533 -10.59 -31.40 -19.94
CA GLU A 533 -10.36 -31.11 -21.36
C GLU A 533 -11.49 -30.36 -22.11
N GLU A 534 -11.15 -29.84 -23.30
CA GLU A 534 -12.06 -29.28 -24.33
C GLU A 534 -13.04 -30.31 -24.92
N PRO A 535 -14.15 -29.86 -25.55
CA PRO A 535 -14.22 -30.06 -27.01
C PRO A 535 -14.94 -28.98 -27.83
N SER A 536 -14.36 -28.73 -29.01
CA SER A 536 -14.93 -28.51 -30.36
C SER A 536 -16.35 -27.95 -30.58
N GLY A 537 -16.42 -26.81 -31.26
CA GLY A 537 -16.97 -26.68 -32.63
C GLY A 537 -18.49 -26.56 -32.85
N ALA A 538 -18.94 -25.37 -33.28
CA ALA A 538 -19.73 -25.12 -34.50
C ALA A 538 -20.33 -23.69 -34.48
N GLY A 539 -20.06 -22.91 -35.53
CA GLY A 539 -20.57 -21.55 -35.69
C GLY A 539 -22.00 -21.48 -36.25
N VAL A 540 -22.60 -20.29 -36.20
CA VAL A 540 -22.83 -19.38 -37.36
C VAL A 540 -23.87 -18.29 -37.02
N ALA A 541 -23.54 -17.08 -37.49
CA ALA A 541 -24.37 -15.92 -37.86
C ALA A 541 -24.86 -14.91 -36.79
N HIS A 542 -24.14 -13.80 -36.74
CA HIS A 542 -24.57 -12.49 -36.24
C HIS A 542 -25.55 -11.80 -37.20
N ALA A 543 -26.58 -11.16 -36.63
CA ALA A 543 -27.30 -10.05 -37.25
C ALA A 543 -26.96 -8.76 -36.48
N ALA A 544 -26.48 -7.75 -37.23
CA ALA A 544 -25.89 -6.51 -36.75
C ALA A 544 -26.92 -5.41 -36.41
N VAL A 545 -26.57 -4.57 -35.43
CA VAL A 545 -27.18 -3.26 -35.10
C VAL A 545 -26.00 -2.27 -34.89
N PRO A 546 -26.10 -0.98 -35.28
CA PRO A 546 -25.06 -0.30 -36.05
C PRO A 546 -23.88 0.29 -35.26
N VAL A 547 -22.79 0.39 -36.02
CA VAL A 547 -21.43 0.85 -35.73
C VAL A 547 -21.38 2.26 -35.12
N ALA A 548 -20.88 2.36 -33.90
CA ALA A 548 -20.13 3.53 -33.44
C ALA A 548 -18.72 3.48 -34.06
N ALA A 549 -18.21 4.63 -34.50
CA ALA A 549 -16.93 4.73 -35.22
C ALA A 549 -15.78 4.03 -34.46
N PRO A 550 -14.92 3.27 -35.16
CA PRO A 550 -13.83 2.53 -34.51
C PRO A 550 -12.81 3.52 -33.94
N VAL A 551 -12.47 3.37 -32.66
CA VAL A 551 -11.15 3.78 -32.20
C VAL A 551 -10.19 2.88 -32.97
N ALA A 552 -9.39 3.47 -33.85
CA ALA A 552 -8.46 2.73 -34.69
C ALA A 552 -7.67 1.75 -33.82
N GLU A 553 -7.73 0.45 -34.15
CA GLU A 553 -6.81 -0.53 -33.59
C GLU A 553 -5.40 0.04 -33.77
N VAL A 554 -4.67 0.22 -32.68
CA VAL A 554 -3.25 0.56 -32.75
C VAL A 554 -2.62 -0.53 -33.61
N PRO A 555 -2.11 -0.20 -34.81
CA PRO A 555 -1.53 -1.18 -35.70
C PRO A 555 -0.58 -2.09 -34.91
N MET A 556 -0.63 -3.39 -35.17
CA MET A 556 0.25 -4.36 -34.51
C MET A 556 1.73 -3.92 -34.57
N ALA A 557 2.13 -3.26 -35.66
CA ALA A 557 3.43 -2.62 -35.81
C ALA A 557 3.72 -1.55 -34.72
N ASP A 558 2.73 -0.74 -34.35
CA ASP A 558 2.83 0.31 -33.34
C ASP A 558 2.79 -0.25 -31.90
N ARG A 559 2.28 -1.48 -31.70
CA ARG A 559 2.39 -2.23 -30.43
C ARG A 559 3.76 -2.92 -30.27
N ILE A 560 4.31 -3.42 -31.37
CA ILE A 560 5.59 -4.15 -31.38
C ILE A 560 6.79 -3.19 -31.35
N ALA A 561 6.71 -2.03 -32.03
CA ALA A 561 7.79 -1.05 -32.09
C ALA A 561 8.38 -0.64 -30.72
N PRO A 562 7.58 -0.29 -29.69
CA PRO A 562 8.13 0.04 -28.37
C PRO A 562 8.77 -1.16 -27.67
N LEU A 563 8.22 -2.36 -27.82
CA LEU A 563 8.80 -3.58 -27.24
C LEU A 563 10.13 -3.93 -27.89
N VAL A 564 10.24 -3.79 -29.22
CA VAL A 564 11.51 -3.98 -29.94
C VAL A 564 12.54 -2.93 -29.51
N ALA A 565 12.13 -1.67 -29.32
CA ALA A 565 13.01 -0.63 -28.79
C ALA A 565 13.50 -0.96 -27.37
N MET A 566 12.60 -1.47 -26.52
CA MET A 566 12.94 -1.96 -25.17
C MET A 566 13.90 -3.14 -25.22
N CYS A 567 13.66 -4.13 -26.10
CA CYS A 567 14.57 -5.26 -26.32
C CYS A 567 15.97 -4.77 -26.70
N LYS A 568 16.08 -3.81 -27.64
CA LYS A 568 17.37 -3.25 -28.07
C LYS A 568 18.10 -2.55 -26.93
N LEU A 569 17.38 -1.79 -26.10
CA LEU A 569 17.94 -1.10 -24.94
C LEU A 569 18.42 -2.08 -23.87
N GLN A 570 17.58 -3.06 -23.50
CA GLN A 570 17.93 -4.06 -22.49
C GLN A 570 19.05 -4.99 -22.96
N PHE A 571 19.10 -5.28 -24.27
CA PHE A 571 20.20 -6.02 -24.87
C PHE A 571 21.53 -5.26 -24.77
N ALA A 572 21.53 -3.94 -25.03
CA ALA A 572 22.71 -3.11 -24.88
C ALA A 572 23.19 -3.03 -23.41
N ASN A 573 22.28 -3.15 -22.45
CA ASN A 573 22.56 -3.15 -21.01
C ASN A 573 22.97 -4.53 -20.47
N GLY A 574 23.03 -5.58 -21.30
CA GLY A 574 23.39 -6.93 -20.86
C GLY A 574 22.28 -7.71 -20.16
N ASN A 575 21.03 -7.21 -20.15
CA ASN A 575 19.89 -7.80 -19.45
C ASN A 575 19.19 -8.88 -20.29
N TYR A 576 19.95 -9.88 -20.72
CA TYR A 576 19.52 -10.85 -21.74
C TYR A 576 18.30 -11.72 -21.35
N GLU A 577 18.08 -11.98 -20.07
CA GLU A 577 16.89 -12.71 -19.59
C GLU A 577 15.60 -11.89 -19.76
N THR A 578 15.68 -10.58 -19.49
CA THR A 578 14.56 -9.65 -19.73
C THR A 578 14.28 -9.54 -21.22
N VAL A 579 15.33 -9.52 -22.04
CA VAL A 579 15.20 -9.52 -23.50
C VAL A 579 14.53 -10.80 -24.01
N ALA A 580 14.86 -11.98 -23.46
CA ALA A 580 14.22 -13.23 -23.85
C ALA A 580 12.70 -13.21 -23.57
N SER A 581 12.28 -12.69 -22.42
CA SER A 581 10.87 -12.54 -22.04
C SER A 581 10.11 -11.59 -22.99
N ILE A 582 10.67 -10.39 -23.26
CA ILE A 582 10.01 -9.41 -24.14
C ILE A 582 9.97 -9.93 -25.58
N THR A 583 10.99 -10.66 -26.03
CA THR A 583 10.97 -11.27 -27.36
C THR A 583 9.98 -12.41 -27.47
N ASP A 584 9.74 -13.21 -26.43
CA ASP A 584 8.65 -14.20 -26.41
C ASP A 584 7.28 -13.52 -26.59
N GLU A 585 7.06 -12.39 -25.92
CA GLU A 585 5.83 -11.59 -26.08
C GLU A 585 5.68 -11.05 -27.51
N ILE A 586 6.75 -10.53 -28.11
CA ILE A 586 6.74 -10.05 -29.50
C ILE A 586 6.47 -11.22 -30.46
N LEU A 587 7.08 -12.39 -30.25
CA LEU A 587 6.93 -13.55 -31.14
C LEU A 587 5.60 -14.27 -30.95
N GLN A 588 4.91 -14.09 -29.82
CA GLN A 588 3.51 -14.50 -29.67
C GLN A 588 2.57 -13.61 -30.52
N MET A 589 2.88 -12.32 -30.63
CA MET A 589 2.11 -11.38 -31.46
C MET A 589 2.45 -11.50 -32.95
N ASP A 590 3.75 -11.57 -33.28
CA ASP A 590 4.30 -11.74 -34.62
C ASP A 590 5.39 -12.83 -34.61
N PRO A 591 5.02 -14.10 -34.81
CA PRO A 591 5.99 -15.21 -34.86
C PRO A 591 7.08 -15.04 -35.91
N GLY A 592 6.87 -14.18 -36.92
CA GLY A 592 7.81 -13.90 -38.00
C GLY A 592 8.66 -12.65 -37.79
N HIS A 593 8.56 -11.96 -36.64
CA HIS A 593 9.21 -10.66 -36.44
C HIS A 593 10.74 -10.77 -36.43
N ALA A 594 11.37 -10.38 -37.54
CA ALA A 594 12.79 -10.61 -37.80
C ALA A 594 13.71 -10.05 -36.69
N ASP A 595 13.45 -8.83 -36.21
CA ASP A 595 14.25 -8.21 -35.15
C ASP A 595 14.11 -8.94 -33.81
N ALA A 596 12.91 -9.46 -33.49
CA ALA A 596 12.68 -10.13 -32.22
C ALA A 596 13.32 -11.51 -32.22
N VAL A 597 13.19 -12.26 -33.32
CA VAL A 597 13.89 -13.53 -33.54
C VAL A 597 15.40 -13.34 -33.42
N GLU A 598 15.97 -12.32 -34.06
CA GLU A 598 17.42 -12.10 -34.03
C GLU A 598 17.91 -11.65 -32.66
N ILE A 599 17.21 -10.72 -32.00
CA ILE A 599 17.56 -10.25 -30.65
C ILE A 599 17.43 -11.39 -29.63
N GLN A 600 16.41 -12.24 -29.74
CA GLN A 600 16.24 -13.40 -28.88
C GLN A 600 17.38 -14.41 -29.05
N ARG A 601 17.74 -14.72 -30.31
CA ARG A 601 18.89 -15.60 -30.60
C ARG A 601 20.20 -15.01 -30.10
N ALA A 602 20.41 -13.71 -30.29
CA ALA A 602 21.58 -13.01 -29.77
C ALA A 602 21.64 -13.08 -28.23
N SER A 603 20.49 -12.98 -27.56
CA SER A 603 20.36 -13.05 -26.10
C SER A 603 20.66 -14.44 -25.57
N TYR A 604 20.05 -15.49 -26.12
CA TYR A 604 20.38 -16.88 -25.77
C TYR A 604 21.84 -17.22 -26.02
N TYR A 605 22.42 -16.69 -27.10
CA TYR A 605 23.83 -16.91 -27.39
C TYR A 605 24.77 -16.16 -26.42
N ALA A 606 24.42 -14.93 -26.03
CA ALA A 606 25.15 -14.16 -25.03
C ALA A 606 25.07 -14.84 -23.65
N MET A 607 23.86 -15.19 -23.19
CA MET A 607 23.65 -15.94 -21.94
C MET A 607 24.40 -17.27 -21.96
N ALA A 608 24.34 -18.04 -23.05
CA ALA A 608 25.09 -19.27 -23.20
C ALA A 608 26.60 -19.06 -23.04
N THR A 609 27.13 -17.99 -23.66
CA THR A 609 28.55 -17.65 -23.60
C THR A 609 28.96 -17.25 -22.19
N ASP A 610 28.15 -16.47 -21.50
CA ASP A 610 28.43 -16.01 -20.15
C ASP A 610 28.32 -17.14 -19.14
N TYR A 611 27.28 -17.97 -19.21
CA TYR A 611 27.17 -19.17 -18.38
C TYR A 611 28.33 -20.13 -18.62
N TYR A 612 28.79 -20.30 -19.86
CA TYR A 612 29.95 -21.15 -20.15
C TYR A 612 31.24 -20.60 -19.55
N LYS A 613 31.51 -19.29 -19.69
CA LYS A 613 32.67 -18.63 -19.06
C LYS A 613 32.65 -18.76 -17.53
N GLN A 614 31.47 -18.75 -16.94
CA GLN A 614 31.26 -18.92 -15.49
C GLN A 614 31.31 -20.39 -15.04
N GLY A 615 31.52 -21.34 -15.95
CA GLY A 615 31.51 -22.78 -15.64
C GLY A 615 30.12 -23.38 -15.42
N SER A 616 29.04 -22.61 -15.63
CA SER A 616 27.64 -23.03 -15.52
C SER A 616 27.17 -23.79 -16.76
N ASN A 617 27.82 -24.92 -17.05
CA ASN A 617 27.67 -25.68 -18.30
C ASN A 617 26.24 -26.17 -18.56
N VAL A 618 25.46 -26.52 -17.52
CA VAL A 618 24.06 -26.95 -17.69
C VAL A 618 23.18 -25.80 -18.17
N ARG A 619 23.33 -24.61 -17.59
CA ARG A 619 22.60 -23.40 -18.00
C ARG A 619 23.02 -22.98 -19.41
N ALA A 620 24.33 -23.02 -19.71
CA ALA A 620 24.86 -22.77 -21.03
C ALA A 620 24.25 -23.70 -22.09
N MET A 621 24.20 -25.01 -21.83
CA MET A 621 23.61 -26.00 -22.74
C MET A 621 22.11 -25.78 -22.96
N ARG A 622 21.35 -25.39 -21.93
CA ARG A 622 19.92 -25.07 -22.08
C ARG A 622 19.71 -23.89 -23.03
N MET A 623 20.51 -22.84 -22.89
CA MET A 623 20.42 -21.66 -23.77
C MET A 623 20.81 -22.00 -25.21
N LEU A 624 21.88 -22.78 -25.42
CA LEU A 624 22.32 -23.18 -26.75
C LEU A 624 21.30 -24.07 -27.48
N ARG A 625 20.51 -24.87 -26.76
CA ARG A 625 19.46 -25.72 -27.35
C ARG A 625 18.27 -24.93 -27.90
N ASN A 626 18.10 -23.68 -27.49
CA ASN A 626 17.10 -22.77 -28.07
C ASN A 626 17.57 -22.14 -29.39
N LEU A 627 18.82 -22.42 -29.83
CA LEU A 627 19.40 -21.86 -31.04
C LEU A 627 19.49 -22.91 -32.16
N PRO A 628 19.28 -22.51 -33.43
CA PRO A 628 19.63 -23.34 -34.56
C PRO A 628 21.12 -23.69 -34.52
N GLY A 629 21.50 -24.93 -34.83
CA GLY A 629 22.91 -25.33 -34.85
C GLY A 629 23.78 -24.52 -35.85
N SER A 630 23.14 -23.93 -36.87
CA SER A 630 23.76 -23.03 -37.85
C SER A 630 23.92 -21.58 -37.36
N TYR A 631 23.36 -21.22 -36.20
CA TYR A 631 23.46 -19.87 -35.67
C TYR A 631 24.82 -19.66 -35.03
N LYS A 632 25.67 -18.82 -35.66
CA LYS A 632 27.08 -18.60 -35.25
C LYS A 632 27.83 -19.93 -35.09
N ASP A 633 28.62 -20.06 -34.01
CA ASP A 633 29.36 -21.28 -33.64
C ASP A 633 28.58 -22.14 -32.63
N THR A 634 27.24 -22.03 -32.54
CA THR A 634 26.40 -22.74 -31.56
C THR A 634 26.70 -24.24 -31.54
N ALA A 635 26.80 -24.91 -32.68
CA ALA A 635 27.12 -26.33 -32.74
C ALA A 635 28.49 -26.67 -32.12
N ALA A 636 29.51 -25.84 -32.34
CA ALA A 636 30.82 -26.00 -31.74
C ALA A 636 30.77 -25.77 -30.22
N ARG A 637 30.10 -24.70 -29.78
CA ARG A 637 29.90 -24.42 -28.34
C ARG A 637 29.09 -25.50 -27.63
N MET A 638 28.07 -26.05 -28.28
CA MET A 638 27.34 -27.19 -27.73
C MET A 638 28.26 -28.39 -27.57
N ALA A 639 29.17 -28.65 -28.50
CA ALA A 639 30.16 -29.72 -28.35
C ALA A 639 31.13 -29.43 -27.20
N ASP A 640 31.62 -28.21 -27.05
CA ASP A 640 32.52 -27.81 -25.96
C ASP A 640 31.85 -27.89 -24.58
N VAL A 641 30.62 -27.38 -24.47
CA VAL A 641 29.81 -27.45 -23.25
C VAL A 641 29.43 -28.91 -22.95
N GLN A 642 29.06 -29.71 -23.95
CA GLN A 642 28.75 -31.12 -23.76
C GLN A 642 29.98 -31.88 -23.25
N LYS A 643 31.16 -31.62 -23.83
CA LYS A 643 32.40 -32.21 -23.35
C LYS A 643 32.69 -31.81 -21.91
N ALA A 644 32.52 -30.54 -21.54
CA ALA A 644 32.72 -30.09 -20.16
C ALA A 644 31.72 -30.73 -19.19
N LEU A 645 30.47 -30.94 -19.60
CA LEU A 645 29.47 -31.69 -18.84
C LEU A 645 29.88 -33.14 -18.68
N ASP A 646 30.31 -33.80 -19.75
CA ASP A 646 30.76 -35.19 -19.73
C ASP A 646 32.01 -35.36 -18.85
N ASP A 647 33.02 -34.50 -19.00
CA ASP A 647 34.24 -34.51 -18.19
C ASP A 647 33.95 -34.32 -16.69
N SER A 648 32.95 -33.50 -16.34
CA SER A 648 32.52 -33.29 -14.95
C SER A 648 31.71 -34.47 -14.38
N ALA A 649 30.98 -35.18 -15.24
CA ALA A 649 30.07 -36.25 -14.84
C ALA A 649 30.75 -37.62 -14.80
N GLU A 650 31.75 -37.87 -15.66
CA GLU A 650 32.40 -39.18 -15.81
C GLU A 650 33.02 -39.71 -14.49
N PRO A 651 33.73 -38.92 -13.67
CA PRO A 651 34.29 -39.43 -12.41
C PRO A 651 33.20 -39.88 -11.43
N LEU A 652 32.10 -39.12 -11.35
CA LEU A 652 30.95 -39.43 -10.50
C LEU A 652 30.22 -40.69 -11.01
N TYR A 653 30.11 -40.82 -12.33
CA TYR A 653 29.51 -42.00 -12.96
C TYR A 653 30.30 -43.27 -12.60
N LEU A 654 31.63 -43.22 -12.74
CA LEU A 654 32.52 -44.33 -12.41
C LEU A 654 32.53 -44.66 -10.91
N GLN A 655 32.38 -43.66 -10.03
CA GLN A 655 32.17 -43.90 -8.59
C GLN A 655 30.90 -44.69 -8.34
N GLY A 656 29.80 -44.35 -9.02
CA GLY A 656 28.55 -45.10 -8.92
C GLY A 656 28.67 -46.53 -9.45
N VAL A 657 29.39 -46.73 -10.56
CA VAL A 657 29.70 -48.07 -11.08
C VAL A 657 30.52 -48.88 -10.07
N ASN A 658 31.54 -48.29 -9.46
CA ASN A 658 32.38 -48.98 -8.47
C ASN A 658 31.59 -49.31 -7.20
N ALA A 659 30.76 -48.40 -6.70
CA ALA A 659 29.88 -48.65 -5.56
C ALA A 659 28.90 -49.80 -5.86
N PHE A 660 28.32 -49.80 -7.06
CA PHE A 660 27.42 -50.85 -7.52
C PHE A 660 28.11 -52.22 -7.59
N ILE A 661 29.35 -52.29 -8.07
CA ILE A 661 30.15 -53.53 -8.12
C ILE A 661 30.48 -54.04 -6.70
N ASN A 662 30.67 -53.14 -5.74
CA ASN A 662 30.94 -53.49 -4.33
C ASN A 662 29.65 -53.73 -3.53
N GLU A 663 28.50 -53.89 -4.21
CA GLU A 663 27.18 -54.13 -3.61
C GLU A 663 26.68 -52.99 -2.69
N ASP A 664 27.30 -51.81 -2.76
CA ASP A 664 26.87 -50.60 -2.06
C ASP A 664 25.87 -49.82 -2.94
N LEU A 665 24.63 -50.33 -2.97
CA LEU A 665 23.55 -49.80 -3.81
C LEU A 665 23.16 -48.36 -3.46
N GLU A 666 23.25 -47.97 -2.20
CA GLU A 666 22.90 -46.61 -1.74
C GLU A 666 23.90 -45.60 -2.28
N LYS A 667 25.19 -45.89 -2.14
CA LYS A 667 26.27 -45.05 -2.68
C LYS A 667 26.30 -45.03 -4.20
N ALA A 668 25.89 -46.12 -4.85
CA ALA A 668 25.74 -46.17 -6.31
C ALA A 668 24.64 -45.22 -6.80
N VAL A 669 23.48 -45.22 -6.14
CA VAL A 669 22.36 -44.31 -6.41
C VAL A 669 22.80 -42.86 -6.21
N GLU A 670 23.41 -42.54 -5.07
CA GLU A 670 23.90 -41.20 -4.76
C GLU A 670 24.89 -40.69 -5.84
N SER A 671 25.87 -41.52 -6.21
CA SER A 671 26.88 -41.15 -7.19
C SER A 671 26.28 -40.91 -8.59
N TRP A 672 25.28 -41.68 -9.00
CA TRP A 672 24.59 -41.48 -10.28
C TRP A 672 23.59 -40.33 -10.28
N GLU A 673 23.03 -39.96 -9.12
CA GLU A 673 22.28 -38.72 -8.97
C GLU A 673 23.20 -37.50 -9.12
N LEU A 674 24.36 -37.50 -8.45
CA LEU A 674 25.38 -36.46 -8.61
C LEU A 674 25.88 -36.37 -10.07
N THR A 675 26.01 -37.51 -10.74
CA THR A 675 26.33 -37.56 -12.18
C THR A 675 25.28 -36.82 -13.02
N LEU A 676 23.99 -37.01 -12.71
CA LEU A 676 22.89 -36.34 -13.43
C LEU A 676 22.71 -34.87 -13.03
N GLN A 677 23.17 -34.47 -11.85
CA GLN A 677 23.29 -33.05 -11.50
C GLN A 677 24.39 -32.37 -12.32
N ALA A 678 25.55 -33.02 -12.46
CA ALA A 678 26.66 -32.55 -13.28
C ALA A 678 26.32 -32.54 -14.78
N ASN A 679 25.64 -33.59 -15.27
CA ASN A 679 25.17 -33.71 -16.65
C ASN A 679 23.75 -34.32 -16.71
N PRO A 680 22.70 -33.49 -16.76
CA PRO A 680 21.31 -33.94 -16.81
C PRO A 680 20.94 -34.81 -18.02
N TRP A 681 21.81 -34.82 -19.04
CA TRP A 681 21.60 -35.58 -20.27
C TRP A 681 22.46 -36.85 -20.35
N HIS A 682 23.14 -37.23 -19.25
CA HIS A 682 23.98 -38.42 -19.19
C HIS A 682 23.15 -39.72 -19.24
N LYS A 683 23.07 -40.33 -20.42
CA LYS A 683 22.14 -41.45 -20.72
C LYS A 683 22.38 -42.69 -19.85
N LYS A 684 23.63 -43.06 -19.61
CA LYS A 684 23.96 -44.29 -18.86
C LYS A 684 23.63 -44.14 -17.38
N ALA A 685 23.99 -43.01 -16.78
CA ALA A 685 23.69 -42.73 -15.37
C ALA A 685 22.18 -42.80 -15.09
N LYS A 686 21.34 -42.24 -15.98
CA LYS A 686 19.89 -42.36 -15.85
C LYS A 686 19.40 -43.81 -15.86
N GLN A 687 19.90 -44.61 -16.80
CA GLN A 687 19.51 -46.02 -16.92
C GLN A 687 19.97 -46.85 -15.72
N ASP A 688 21.19 -46.61 -15.23
CA ASP A 688 21.78 -47.38 -14.15
C ASP A 688 21.21 -46.96 -12.79
N LEU A 689 20.91 -45.67 -12.60
CA LEU A 689 20.15 -45.16 -11.46
C LEU A 689 18.77 -45.82 -11.35
N ASP A 690 18.03 -45.89 -12.47
CA ASP A 690 16.71 -46.54 -12.49
C ASP A 690 16.80 -48.03 -12.12
N LYS A 691 17.89 -48.71 -12.50
CA LYS A 691 18.12 -50.12 -12.11
C LYS A 691 18.50 -50.26 -10.65
N ALA A 692 19.42 -49.43 -10.14
CA ALA A 692 19.86 -49.50 -8.75
C ALA A 692 18.74 -49.14 -7.77
N ARG A 693 17.89 -48.16 -8.08
CA ARG A 693 16.71 -47.84 -7.26
C ARG A 693 15.76 -49.03 -7.15
N LYS A 694 15.46 -49.73 -8.26
CA LYS A 694 14.63 -50.94 -8.24
C LYS A 694 15.25 -52.08 -7.43
N LEU A 695 16.57 -52.26 -7.50
CA LEU A 695 17.28 -53.25 -6.70
C LEU A 695 17.26 -52.89 -5.20
N LEU A 696 17.48 -51.61 -4.87
CA LEU A 696 17.47 -51.11 -3.49
C LEU A 696 16.08 -51.24 -2.86
N GLU A 697 15.01 -50.96 -3.61
CA GLU A 697 13.62 -51.19 -3.18
C GLU A 697 13.35 -52.69 -2.92
N ALA A 698 13.85 -53.58 -3.78
CA ALA A 698 13.70 -55.02 -3.59
C ALA A 698 14.46 -55.54 -2.35
N VAL A 699 15.62 -54.95 -2.03
CA VAL A 699 16.42 -55.31 -0.85
C VAL A 699 15.83 -54.76 0.45
N ARG A 700 15.26 -53.55 0.44
CA ARG A 700 14.62 -52.93 1.62
C ARG A 700 13.23 -53.49 1.95
N GLY A 701 12.60 -54.20 1.02
CA GLY A 701 11.32 -54.88 1.19
C GLY A 701 11.41 -56.36 1.61
N LEU A 702 12.62 -56.91 1.72
CA LEU A 702 12.95 -58.23 2.29
C LEU A 702 13.36 -58.09 3.76
#